data_AF-A0A847KZH9-F1
#
_entry.id   AF-A0A847KZH9-F1
#
_cell.length_a   1.000
_cell.length_b   1.000
_cell.length_c   1.000
_cell.angle_alpha   90.00
_cell.angle_beta   90.00
_cell.angle_gamma   90.00
#
_symmetry.space_group_name_H-M   'P 1'
#
loop_
_entity.id
_entity.type
_entity.pdbx_description
1 polymer ?
#
loop_
_entity_poly.entity_id
_entity_poly.type
_entity_poly.pdbx_seq_one_letter_code
_entity_poly.pdbx_strand_id
1 'polypeptide(L)'
;MKRILGLDVGTNSVGWAVVNQSKDGEYGTIEKLGSRIIPMDQGVMDQFAQGQTESTTAERTRYRGVRRLRERSLLRRERLHRVLHVLGFLPAHYDESIGWNRNDNKTYGKFLPGTEVKLAWAATDEGHRFLFYDSYLEMLEDLKVHQPSLSKTSETPIPLDWTIYYLRKKALTQPITKEELAWILLQFNQKRGYYQLRGEEEVVDDSKKEEYYALKVVKVELDTENRSKKDWYNIHLENGWIYRRSSNVSLDNWVGLTKEFIVTTRLDAEGNEKLNADGEVQRSFKNPSEDDWGLIKKKTESDLLKSGKTVGAYIYDSLLTQPNQKIIGGLIRTIERKLYREELEAILTTQYQYNNDLQSDELFQKACFELYPKNENHRKNLLTKDFKHLFIEDILFYQRPLKTKKSLIANCPYEYRVFIKEGKKEIAPIKCIAKSNPYFQEIRLWQFIDNLRILEREVEVDGSIAYDVDVTANFFKNETDWVNLFIWLNDKKSVKQDELLGQFLGLKKDKGKKEHNYRWNYVEDRDYPCNETRALLLKALSYCEAEDRLDDFSFTYSLWHLLYSVEDKIELKSGLEKFALRHQLPQLFVEQLLNTPPFEKEYGSYSEKAIKRLLPLMRRGKYWDIDTIDNKTKQRIQRIIDGEVDDSISIRAREKLEGYRTLEQFTALPLWLAGYVVYSRHAESGDVTKWDSPEALDHYIQVEFKQYSLRNPIVEQIVLETLRVVKDLWSLYGDFSEIHLELGRDIKNSASVRNRISTRQQENENTRQRILNLLMNLKKEARYAELNPYSPSQQEKMRIVEEGVLNAQSQLPKDIEKIATSAKPSSKEMQKYLLWLDQKYCSPYTGKPISLARLFTSDYQIEHVIPQKRYFDDSFSNKVICEAEVNSLKGALLAHEFIQKEGGSTITVGTTTVEILKSQEYVALINRTYGVKNKLKAKKLLATDLDEVIDGFSTRQLNDTRYINRVMMRLLSGVVRDKDEAESTSRNVIPCAGRVTSVLKHHWGLNDSWDKLIQPRFERLNKMTNSSDFGVWVASNRFQIRVPFDLQKDFSKKRIDHRHHALDALVIACTTRNHVNFISNSYSRDVKDRKGFRYDLRALLCEKEYNKGSSDNYSYQFKKPW
;
A
#
# COMPACT_ATOMS: atom_id res chain seq x y z
N MET A 1 -43.63 12.14 -10.50
CA MET A 1 -42.38 12.89 -10.26
C MET A 1 -41.33 11.87 -9.85
N LYS A 2 -40.07 12.07 -10.22
CA LYS A 2 -38.97 11.25 -9.74
C LYS A 2 -38.47 11.82 -8.42
N ARG A 3 -38.41 11.01 -7.36
CA ARG A 3 -37.81 11.42 -6.09
C ARG A 3 -36.37 10.95 -6.03
N ILE A 4 -35.45 11.88 -5.80
CA ILE A 4 -34.01 11.62 -5.86
C ILE A 4 -33.40 11.90 -4.49
N LEU A 5 -32.61 10.95 -3.99
CA LEU A 5 -31.83 11.09 -2.76
C LEU A 5 -30.36 11.33 -3.09
N GLY A 6 -29.83 12.51 -2.77
CA GLY A 6 -28.39 12.80 -2.82
C GLY A 6 -27.71 12.56 -1.48
N LEU A 7 -26.53 11.93 -1.51
CA LEU A 7 -25.72 11.59 -0.33
C LEU A 7 -24.27 12.07 -0.49
N ASP A 8 -23.81 12.94 0.41
CA ASP A 8 -22.40 13.32 0.61
C ASP A 8 -21.84 12.57 1.82
N VAL A 9 -21.08 11.51 1.60
CA VAL A 9 -20.57 10.64 2.67
C VAL A 9 -19.11 10.99 2.96
N GLY A 10 -18.88 11.69 4.05
CA GLY A 10 -17.57 12.02 4.61
C GLY A 10 -17.07 10.98 5.62
N THR A 11 -15.87 11.21 6.16
CA THR A 11 -15.23 10.32 7.14
C THR A 11 -15.92 10.33 8.51
N ASN A 12 -16.66 11.39 8.84
CA ASN A 12 -17.42 11.54 10.08
C ASN A 12 -18.78 12.20 9.86
N SER A 13 -19.27 12.22 8.62
CA SER A 13 -20.51 12.91 8.29
C SER A 13 -21.22 12.28 7.11
N VAL A 14 -22.55 12.38 7.10
CA VAL A 14 -23.42 12.01 5.99
C VAL A 14 -24.35 13.20 5.72
N GLY A 15 -24.01 13.99 4.70
CA GLY A 15 -24.92 14.98 4.13
C GLY A 15 -25.98 14.29 3.28
N TRP A 16 -27.22 14.75 3.36
CA TRP A 16 -28.33 14.19 2.56
C TRP A 16 -29.26 15.29 2.05
N ALA A 17 -29.87 15.06 0.88
CA ALA A 17 -30.89 15.92 0.29
C ALA A 17 -31.91 15.10 -0.49
N VAL A 18 -33.19 15.42 -0.35
CA VAL A 18 -34.31 14.83 -1.10
C VAL A 18 -34.89 15.89 -2.02
N VAL A 19 -34.87 15.61 -3.32
CA VAL A 19 -35.36 16.53 -4.37
C VAL A 19 -36.36 15.82 -5.29
N ASN A 20 -37.34 16.58 -5.78
CA ASN A 20 -38.32 16.09 -6.74
C ASN A 20 -38.01 16.62 -8.13
N GLN A 21 -37.95 15.73 -9.12
CA GLN A 21 -37.79 16.06 -10.53
C GLN A 21 -39.08 15.76 -11.30
N SER A 22 -39.47 16.68 -12.18
CA SER A 22 -40.62 16.53 -13.08
C SER A 22 -40.33 15.47 -14.15
N LYS A 23 -41.36 15.07 -14.92
CA LYS A 23 -41.21 14.11 -16.02
C LYS A 23 -40.37 14.69 -17.18
N ASP A 24 -40.33 16.02 -17.31
CA ASP A 24 -39.61 16.74 -18.36
C ASP A 24 -38.14 17.05 -17.99
N GLY A 25 -37.71 16.63 -16.79
CA GLY A 25 -36.32 16.78 -16.32
C GLY A 25 -36.05 18.06 -15.54
N GLU A 26 -37.03 18.95 -15.41
CA GLU A 26 -36.97 20.15 -14.58
C GLU A 26 -37.08 19.78 -13.09
N TYR A 27 -36.27 20.38 -12.22
CA TYR A 27 -36.37 20.11 -10.79
C TYR A 27 -37.50 20.96 -10.20
N GLY A 28 -38.47 20.30 -9.57
CA GLY A 28 -39.68 20.93 -9.06
C GLY A 28 -39.47 21.61 -7.70
N THR A 29 -39.01 20.84 -6.70
CA THR A 29 -38.90 21.31 -5.31
C THR A 29 -37.83 20.56 -4.53
N ILE A 30 -37.22 21.24 -3.56
CA ILE A 30 -36.39 20.62 -2.50
C ILE A 30 -37.34 20.18 -1.38
N GLU A 31 -37.50 18.88 -1.13
CA GLU A 31 -38.34 18.40 -0.02
C GLU A 31 -37.65 18.68 1.33
N LYS A 32 -36.39 18.24 1.46
CA LYS A 32 -35.58 18.47 2.67
C LYS A 32 -34.10 18.21 2.42
N LEU A 33 -33.25 18.79 3.26
CA LEU A 33 -31.82 18.50 3.32
C LEU A 33 -31.32 18.56 4.76
N GLY A 34 -30.24 17.84 5.05
CA GLY A 34 -29.67 17.75 6.38
C GLY A 34 -28.26 17.16 6.41
N SER A 35 -27.73 17.02 7.62
CA SER A 35 -26.41 16.39 7.84
C SER A 35 -26.43 15.59 9.13
N ARG A 36 -25.98 14.34 9.05
CA ARG A 36 -25.72 13.45 10.19
C ARG A 36 -24.24 13.51 10.52
N ILE A 37 -23.89 13.98 11.72
CA ILE A 37 -22.51 14.03 12.19
C ILE A 37 -22.25 12.88 13.16
N ILE A 38 -21.16 12.16 12.92
CA ILE A 38 -20.72 11.03 13.73
C ILE A 38 -19.66 11.58 14.70
N PRO A 39 -19.88 11.52 16.02
CA PRO A 39 -18.93 12.06 16.99
C PRO A 39 -17.65 11.22 16.97
N MET A 40 -16.56 11.80 16.49
CA MET A 40 -15.22 11.22 16.46
C MET A 40 -14.21 12.26 16.91
N ASP A 41 -13.14 11.83 17.59
CA ASP A 41 -12.06 12.71 18.01
C ASP A 41 -11.30 13.28 16.79
N GLN A 42 -11.00 14.59 16.82
CA GLN A 42 -10.35 15.27 15.70
C GLN A 42 -8.94 14.72 15.42
N GLY A 43 -8.19 14.33 16.46
CA GLY A 43 -6.87 13.73 16.32
C GLY A 43 -6.90 12.39 15.58
N VAL A 44 -7.91 11.56 15.86
CA VAL A 44 -8.14 10.29 15.13
C VAL A 44 -8.43 10.54 13.65
N MET A 45 -9.17 11.61 13.34
CA MET A 45 -9.52 11.99 11.97
C MET A 45 -8.30 12.49 11.19
N ASP A 46 -7.45 13.28 11.84
CA ASP A 46 -6.25 13.83 11.22
C ASP A 46 -5.21 12.72 10.98
N GLN A 47 -5.00 11.81 11.94
CA GLN A 47 -4.18 10.62 11.76
C GLN A 47 -4.71 9.74 10.62
N PHE A 48 -6.04 9.54 10.56
CA PHE A 48 -6.67 8.83 9.46
C PHE A 48 -6.39 9.51 8.11
N ALA A 49 -6.51 10.83 8.00
CA ALA A 49 -6.20 11.56 6.78
C ALA A 49 -4.72 11.47 6.38
N GLN A 50 -3.81 11.41 7.36
CA GLN A 50 -2.36 11.22 7.16
C GLN A 50 -1.98 9.78 6.81
N GLY A 51 -2.94 8.85 6.80
CA GLY A 51 -2.69 7.43 6.56
C GLY A 51 -2.11 6.68 7.77
N GLN A 52 -2.05 7.32 8.94
CA GLN A 52 -1.71 6.70 10.21
C GLN A 52 -2.99 6.12 10.80
N THR A 53 -3.22 4.82 10.58
CA THR A 53 -4.39 4.14 11.14
C THR A 53 -3.98 3.17 12.23
N GLU A 54 -3.55 3.68 13.38
CA GLU A 54 -3.58 2.86 14.59
C GLU A 54 -5.03 2.80 15.09
N SER A 55 -5.75 1.74 14.69
CA SER A 55 -7.10 1.56 15.21
C SER A 55 -7.06 1.24 16.71
N THR A 56 -8.03 1.71 17.48
CA THR A 56 -8.27 1.26 18.87
C THR A 56 -8.34 -0.28 18.99
N THR A 57 -8.75 -0.95 17.91
CA THR A 57 -8.76 -2.42 17.82
C THR A 57 -7.36 -3.04 17.76
N ALA A 58 -6.37 -2.35 17.17
CA ALA A 58 -4.97 -2.77 17.17
C ALA A 58 -4.40 -2.75 18.60
N GLU A 59 -4.67 -1.68 19.36
CA GLU A 59 -4.24 -1.57 20.75
C GLU A 59 -4.92 -2.63 21.65
N ARG A 60 -6.24 -2.82 21.49
CA ARG A 60 -6.97 -3.93 22.14
C ARG A 60 -6.35 -5.29 21.80
N THR A 61 -5.95 -5.49 20.55
CA THR A 61 -5.30 -6.73 20.09
C THR A 61 -3.91 -6.90 20.69
N ARG A 62 -3.12 -5.82 20.82
CA ARG A 62 -1.83 -5.78 21.51
C ARG A 62 -1.98 -6.21 22.97
N TYR A 63 -2.87 -5.56 23.74
CA TYR A 63 -3.10 -5.92 25.14
C TYR A 63 -3.63 -7.36 25.29
N ARG A 64 -4.52 -7.81 24.40
CA ARG A 64 -4.96 -9.21 24.37
C ARG A 64 -3.80 -10.17 24.10
N GLY A 65 -2.87 -9.80 23.23
CA GLY A 65 -1.63 -10.53 22.98
C GLY A 65 -0.79 -10.65 24.24
N VAL A 66 -0.51 -9.53 24.91
CA VAL A 66 0.26 -9.48 26.18
C VAL A 66 -0.38 -10.35 27.26
N ARG A 67 -1.70 -10.25 27.47
CA ARG A 67 -2.42 -11.08 28.45
C ARG A 67 -2.29 -12.57 28.16
N ARG A 68 -2.44 -12.97 26.90
CA ARG A 68 -2.27 -14.38 26.48
C ARG A 68 -0.83 -14.86 26.67
N LEU A 69 0.16 -14.03 26.41
CA LEU A 69 1.57 -14.37 26.63
C LEU A 69 1.84 -14.62 28.13
N ARG A 70 1.34 -13.72 29.00
CA ARG A 70 1.42 -13.89 30.46
C ARG A 70 0.71 -15.15 30.92
N GLU A 71 -0.56 -15.35 30.52
CA GLU A 71 -1.35 -16.53 30.85
C GLU A 71 -0.63 -17.83 30.44
N ARG A 72 -0.06 -17.88 29.22
CA ARG A 72 0.69 -19.06 28.76
C ARG A 72 1.97 -19.31 29.56
N SER A 73 2.66 -18.25 30.00
CA SER A 73 3.82 -18.39 30.88
C SER A 73 3.44 -18.92 32.25
N LEU A 74 2.30 -18.47 32.79
CA LEU A 74 1.76 -18.97 34.06
C LEU A 74 1.27 -20.41 33.94
N LEU A 75 0.58 -20.79 32.86
CA LEU A 75 0.13 -22.18 32.62
C LEU A 75 1.31 -23.15 32.48
N ARG A 76 2.40 -22.73 31.84
CA ARG A 76 3.63 -23.56 31.80
C ARG A 76 4.25 -23.68 33.18
N ARG A 77 4.32 -22.59 33.94
CA ARG A 77 4.81 -22.59 35.33
C ARG A 77 3.98 -23.54 36.19
N GLU A 78 2.66 -23.47 36.09
CA GLU A 78 1.71 -24.35 36.79
C GLU A 78 1.96 -25.82 36.45
N ARG A 79 2.08 -26.16 35.17
CA ARG A 79 2.39 -27.53 34.75
C ARG A 79 3.75 -28.00 35.29
N LEU A 80 4.75 -27.12 35.28
CA LEU A 80 6.06 -27.41 35.83
C LEU A 80 6.01 -27.61 37.35
N HIS A 81 5.29 -26.77 38.10
CA HIS A 81 5.07 -26.93 39.54
C HIS A 81 4.45 -28.29 39.86
N ARG A 82 3.41 -28.69 39.13
CA ARG A 82 2.74 -29.98 39.34
C ARG A 82 3.68 -31.16 39.16
N VAL A 83 4.53 -31.13 38.14
CA VAL A 83 5.53 -32.19 37.92
C VAL A 83 6.61 -32.16 39.01
N LEU A 84 7.15 -30.98 39.34
CA LEU A 84 8.20 -30.85 40.36
C LEU A 84 7.70 -31.23 41.77
N HIS A 85 6.43 -30.98 42.08
CA HIS A 85 5.78 -31.42 43.32
C HIS A 85 5.64 -32.94 43.39
N VAL A 86 5.19 -33.59 42.31
CA VAL A 86 5.13 -35.06 42.23
C VAL A 86 6.51 -35.70 42.40
N LEU A 87 7.56 -35.03 41.93
CA LEU A 87 8.95 -35.46 42.08
C LEU A 87 9.56 -35.11 43.45
N GLY A 88 8.94 -34.22 44.23
CA GLY A 88 9.50 -33.73 45.49
C GLY A 88 10.73 -32.82 45.30
N PHE A 89 10.85 -32.11 44.18
CA PHE A 89 12.01 -31.28 43.85
C PHE A 89 11.86 -29.81 44.32
N LEU A 90 10.68 -29.43 44.85
CA LEU A 90 10.43 -28.07 45.32
C LEU A 90 10.86 -27.92 46.79
N PRO A 91 11.59 -26.85 47.16
CA PRO A 91 11.84 -26.53 48.56
C PRO A 91 10.53 -26.29 49.33
N ALA A 92 10.50 -26.64 50.62
CA ALA A 92 9.30 -26.58 51.46
C ALA A 92 8.61 -25.20 51.43
N HIS A 93 9.36 -24.10 51.63
CA HIS A 93 8.79 -22.75 51.63
C HIS A 93 8.13 -22.36 50.31
N TYR A 94 8.64 -22.90 49.19
CA TYR A 94 8.10 -22.64 47.86
C TYR A 94 6.89 -23.54 47.59
N ASP A 95 6.96 -24.82 47.98
CA ASP A 95 5.88 -25.78 47.79
C ASP A 95 4.63 -25.44 48.61
N GLU A 96 4.81 -24.99 49.86
CA GLU A 96 3.73 -24.54 50.76
C GLU A 96 3.01 -23.29 50.24
N SER A 97 3.69 -22.47 49.45
CA SER A 97 3.11 -21.26 48.86
C SER A 97 2.16 -21.56 47.67
N ILE A 98 2.09 -22.82 47.22
CA ILE A 98 1.31 -23.29 46.08
C ILE A 98 0.05 -24.03 46.55
N GLY A 99 -1.08 -23.79 45.89
CA GLY A 99 -2.31 -24.54 46.16
C GLY A 99 -2.30 -25.93 45.53
N TRP A 100 -2.55 -26.97 46.32
CA TRP A 100 -2.61 -28.38 45.84
C TRP A 100 -4.02 -28.99 45.85
N ASN A 101 -5.05 -28.16 46.13
CA ASN A 101 -6.44 -28.60 46.10
C ASN A 101 -6.94 -28.79 44.65
N ARG A 102 -7.08 -30.04 44.21
CA ARG A 102 -7.60 -30.41 42.87
C ARG A 102 -9.01 -29.90 42.58
N ASN A 103 -9.81 -29.61 43.61
CA ASN A 103 -11.16 -29.11 43.46
C ASN A 103 -11.20 -27.58 43.25
N ASP A 104 -10.10 -26.87 43.50
CA ASP A 104 -9.99 -25.43 43.25
C ASP A 104 -9.05 -25.11 42.07
N ASN A 105 -9.63 -24.99 40.87
CA ASN A 105 -8.90 -24.64 39.66
C ASN A 105 -8.23 -23.25 39.71
N LYS A 106 -8.63 -22.34 40.63
CA LYS A 106 -8.01 -21.01 40.74
C LYS A 106 -6.62 -21.08 41.35
N THR A 107 -6.40 -22.00 42.28
CA THR A 107 -5.15 -22.11 43.05
C THR A 107 -4.37 -23.40 42.75
N TYR A 108 -4.99 -24.43 42.16
CA TYR A 108 -4.31 -25.69 41.87
C TYR A 108 -3.06 -25.52 40.99
N GLY A 109 -1.88 -25.90 41.50
CA GLY A 109 -0.58 -25.74 40.85
C GLY A 109 -0.10 -24.29 40.72
N LYS A 110 -0.78 -23.33 41.37
CA LYS A 110 -0.52 -21.89 41.32
C LYS A 110 -0.24 -21.37 42.73
N PHE A 111 0.45 -20.23 42.80
CA PHE A 111 0.62 -19.54 44.08
C PHE A 111 -0.73 -19.17 44.68
N LEU A 112 -0.83 -19.29 46.00
CA LEU A 112 -1.94 -18.75 46.76
C LEU A 112 -1.96 -17.21 46.62
N PRO A 113 -3.12 -16.56 46.77
CA PRO A 113 -3.21 -15.12 46.62
C PRO A 113 -2.25 -14.38 47.55
N GLY A 114 -1.31 -13.62 46.98
CA GLY A 114 -0.37 -12.79 47.73
C GLY A 114 0.87 -13.52 48.28
N THR A 115 1.07 -14.81 47.99
CA THR A 115 2.17 -15.62 48.55
C THR A 115 3.29 -15.95 47.54
N GLU A 116 3.35 -15.26 46.40
CA GLU A 116 4.36 -15.55 45.36
C GLU A 116 5.77 -15.27 45.87
N VAL A 117 6.56 -16.33 46.07
CA VAL A 117 7.95 -16.29 46.55
C VAL A 117 8.94 -16.69 45.46
N LYS A 118 10.22 -16.33 45.64
CA LYS A 118 11.32 -16.82 44.78
C LYS A 118 11.83 -18.14 45.32
N LEU A 119 12.08 -19.12 44.44
CA LEU A 119 12.55 -20.45 44.85
C LEU A 119 13.88 -20.38 45.60
N ALA A 120 14.84 -19.55 45.17
CA ALA A 120 16.15 -19.47 45.80
C ALA A 120 16.19 -18.74 47.16
N TRP A 121 15.09 -18.09 47.58
CA TRP A 121 15.04 -17.22 48.75
C TRP A 121 13.93 -17.67 49.70
N ALA A 122 14.31 -18.11 50.90
CA ALA A 122 13.39 -18.47 51.97
C ALA A 122 13.26 -17.30 52.97
N ALA A 123 12.06 -17.02 53.45
CA ALA A 123 11.85 -16.03 54.51
C ALA A 123 12.32 -16.60 55.86
N THR A 124 12.99 -15.76 56.65
CA THR A 124 13.46 -16.05 58.01
C THR A 124 13.10 -14.88 58.93
N ASP A 125 13.17 -15.08 60.24
CA ASP A 125 12.86 -14.03 61.23
C ASP A 125 13.75 -12.78 61.08
N GLU A 126 14.94 -12.93 60.51
CA GLU A 126 15.93 -11.88 60.25
C GLU A 126 15.93 -11.36 58.79
N GLY A 127 14.98 -11.80 57.95
CA GLY A 127 14.84 -11.35 56.56
C GLY A 127 14.70 -12.48 55.55
N HIS A 128 15.64 -12.60 54.61
CA HIS A 128 15.62 -13.64 53.59
C HIS A 128 16.96 -14.38 53.52
N ARG A 129 16.90 -15.72 53.57
CA ARG A 129 18.04 -16.61 53.41
C ARG A 129 18.09 -17.14 51.98
N PHE A 130 19.28 -17.07 51.38
CA PHE A 130 19.56 -17.74 50.12
C PHE A 130 19.80 -19.25 50.36
N LEU A 131 19.07 -20.11 49.65
CA LEU A 131 19.12 -21.56 49.88
C LEU A 131 20.35 -22.23 49.28
N PHE A 132 20.84 -21.73 48.15
CA PHE A 132 21.94 -22.37 47.39
C PHE A 132 23.31 -21.77 47.75
N TYR A 133 23.52 -21.47 49.03
CA TYR A 133 24.71 -20.76 49.48
C TYR A 133 25.99 -21.59 49.29
N ASP A 134 25.92 -22.92 49.42
CA ASP A 134 27.06 -23.80 49.17
C ASP A 134 27.54 -23.70 47.71
N SER A 135 26.62 -23.77 46.75
CA SER A 135 26.91 -23.54 45.33
C SER A 135 27.37 -22.10 45.03
N TYR A 136 26.97 -21.12 45.84
CA TYR A 136 27.53 -19.76 45.77
C TYR A 136 28.97 -19.72 46.28
N LEU A 137 29.32 -20.44 47.35
CA LEU A 137 30.69 -20.54 47.84
C LEU A 137 31.61 -21.22 46.83
N GLU A 138 31.15 -22.32 46.20
CA GLU A 138 31.89 -22.97 45.11
C GLU A 138 32.12 -22.02 43.93
N MET A 139 31.09 -21.24 43.55
CA MET A 139 31.21 -20.20 42.52
C MET A 139 32.23 -19.13 42.91
N LEU A 140 32.27 -18.71 44.18
CA LEU A 140 33.26 -17.74 44.67
C LEU A 140 34.69 -18.30 44.64
N GLU A 141 34.88 -19.58 44.92
CA GLU A 141 36.19 -20.23 44.79
C GLU A 141 36.67 -20.24 43.34
N ASP A 142 35.78 -20.60 42.40
CA ASP A 142 36.07 -20.53 40.97
C ASP A 142 36.41 -19.09 40.52
N LEU A 143 35.70 -18.09 41.06
CA LEU A 143 35.96 -16.68 40.78
C LEU A 143 37.29 -16.18 41.38
N LYS A 144 37.68 -16.65 42.57
CA LYS A 144 38.99 -16.35 43.19
C LYS A 144 40.15 -16.83 42.34
N VAL A 145 40.02 -18.00 41.71
CA VAL A 145 41.04 -18.57 40.82
C VAL A 145 41.21 -17.70 39.57
N HIS A 146 40.12 -17.25 38.96
CA HIS A 146 40.14 -16.56 37.67
C HIS A 146 40.33 -15.03 37.78
N GLN A 147 39.84 -14.39 38.84
CA GLN A 147 40.06 -12.96 39.12
C GLN A 147 40.43 -12.70 40.60
N PRO A 148 41.70 -12.92 40.98
CA PRO A 148 42.16 -12.74 42.37
C PRO A 148 41.98 -11.30 42.89
N SER A 149 41.97 -10.30 42.01
CA SER A 149 41.82 -8.88 42.33
C SER A 149 40.44 -8.52 42.90
N LEU A 150 39.35 -9.15 42.43
CA LEU A 150 38.01 -8.94 43.00
C LEU A 150 37.84 -9.55 44.40
N SER A 151 38.64 -10.57 44.73
CA SER A 151 38.60 -11.19 46.05
C SER A 151 39.40 -10.43 47.11
N LYS A 152 40.35 -9.58 46.71
CA LYS A 152 41.25 -8.81 47.60
C LYS A 152 40.83 -7.36 47.82
N THR A 153 40.07 -6.79 46.89
CA THR A 153 39.58 -5.41 46.96
C THR A 153 38.19 -5.35 46.34
N SER A 154 37.15 -5.21 47.15
CA SER A 154 35.82 -4.89 46.62
C SER A 154 34.87 -4.39 47.72
N GLU A 155 34.57 -3.09 47.71
CA GLU A 155 33.36 -2.51 48.30
C GLU A 155 32.09 -2.92 47.51
N THR A 156 32.23 -3.74 46.46
CA THR A 156 31.14 -4.24 45.61
C THR A 156 30.84 -5.72 45.89
N PRO A 157 29.72 -6.07 46.54
CA PRO A 157 29.34 -7.47 46.78
C PRO A 157 28.97 -8.18 45.47
N ILE A 158 29.50 -9.39 45.26
CA ILE A 158 29.14 -10.24 44.10
C ILE A 158 27.67 -10.68 44.26
N PRO A 159 26.82 -10.50 43.24
CA PRO A 159 25.41 -10.86 43.36
C PRO A 159 25.18 -12.38 43.51
N LEU A 160 24.40 -12.78 44.51
CA LEU A 160 23.96 -14.18 44.72
C LEU A 160 23.19 -14.75 43.53
N ASP A 161 22.51 -13.90 42.75
CA ASP A 161 21.78 -14.32 41.56
C ASP A 161 22.70 -14.88 40.46
N TRP A 162 24.02 -14.68 40.51
CA TRP A 162 24.95 -15.27 39.55
C TRP A 162 25.06 -16.79 39.68
N THR A 163 24.75 -17.34 40.85
CA THR A 163 24.80 -18.78 41.13
C THR A 163 23.97 -19.58 40.14
N ILE A 164 22.88 -19.03 39.57
CA ILE A 164 22.09 -19.76 38.57
C ILE A 164 22.85 -20.04 37.27
N TYR A 165 23.74 -19.14 36.85
CA TYR A 165 24.54 -19.31 35.63
C TYR A 165 25.71 -20.27 35.89
N TYR A 166 26.30 -20.19 37.08
CA TYR A 166 27.26 -21.18 37.56
C TYR A 166 26.64 -22.57 37.59
N LEU A 167 25.46 -22.74 38.21
CA LEU A 167 24.74 -24.01 38.27
C LEU A 167 24.42 -24.58 36.90
N ARG A 168 24.06 -23.73 35.92
CA ARG A 168 23.86 -24.17 34.52
C ARG A 168 25.14 -24.67 33.87
N LYS A 169 26.30 -24.11 34.21
CA LYS A 169 27.62 -24.60 33.76
C LYS A 169 27.99 -25.90 34.49
N LYS A 170 27.85 -25.93 35.83
CA LYS A 170 28.13 -27.09 36.70
C LYS A 170 27.30 -28.31 36.28
N ALA A 171 26.01 -28.13 36.03
CA ALA A 171 25.08 -29.21 35.68
C ALA A 171 25.36 -29.89 34.31
N LEU A 172 26.27 -29.35 33.50
CA LEU A 172 26.70 -30.01 32.27
C LEU A 172 27.70 -31.14 32.52
N THR A 173 28.41 -31.12 33.65
CA THR A 173 29.52 -32.05 33.94
C THR A 173 29.49 -32.66 35.34
N GLN A 174 28.81 -32.04 36.30
CA GLN A 174 28.78 -32.45 37.71
C GLN A 174 27.34 -32.64 38.21
N PRO A 175 27.11 -33.45 39.25
CA PRO A 175 25.81 -33.59 39.86
C PRO A 175 25.38 -32.29 40.56
N ILE A 176 24.08 -31.98 40.49
CA ILE A 176 23.43 -30.91 41.25
C ILE A 176 22.27 -31.47 42.08
N THR A 177 21.83 -30.74 43.09
CA THR A 177 20.70 -31.14 43.93
C THR A 177 19.37 -31.05 43.18
N LYS A 178 18.32 -31.70 43.72
CA LYS A 178 16.99 -31.74 43.12
C LYS A 178 16.35 -30.35 43.07
N GLU A 179 16.56 -29.57 44.13
CA GLU A 179 16.11 -28.20 44.29
C GLU A 179 16.84 -27.23 43.36
N GLU A 180 18.14 -27.43 43.13
CA GLU A 180 18.91 -26.67 42.14
C GLU A 180 18.42 -26.95 40.72
N LEU A 181 18.13 -28.21 40.38
CA LEU A 181 17.55 -28.57 39.09
C LEU A 181 16.15 -27.96 38.91
N ALA A 182 15.32 -27.93 39.95
CA ALA A 182 14.05 -27.22 39.92
C ALA A 182 14.23 -25.71 39.66
N TRP A 183 15.24 -25.08 40.26
CA TRP A 183 15.55 -23.68 40.02
C TRP A 183 15.92 -23.41 38.55
N ILE A 184 16.78 -24.26 37.96
CA ILE A 184 17.16 -24.20 36.56
C ILE A 184 15.93 -24.33 35.65
N LEU A 185 15.10 -25.36 35.85
CA LEU A 185 13.90 -25.60 35.03
C LEU A 185 12.91 -24.42 35.08
N LEU A 186 12.70 -23.83 36.26
CA LEU A 186 11.86 -22.65 36.43
C LEU A 186 12.47 -21.41 35.76
N GLN A 187 13.79 -21.28 35.72
CA GLN A 187 14.47 -20.22 34.96
C GLN A 187 14.20 -20.35 33.44
N PHE A 188 14.27 -21.56 32.88
CA PHE A 188 13.96 -21.80 31.47
C PHE A 188 12.49 -21.46 31.12
N ASN A 189 11.53 -21.61 32.05
CA ASN A 189 10.16 -21.15 31.81
C ASN A 189 10.07 -19.62 31.64
N GLN A 190 10.92 -18.86 32.35
CA GLN A 190 11.01 -17.41 32.24
C GLN A 190 11.76 -16.97 30.97
N LYS A 191 12.83 -17.69 30.59
CA LYS A 191 13.71 -17.37 29.46
C LYS A 191 13.93 -18.61 28.57
N ARG A 192 13.19 -18.70 27.46
CA ARG A 192 13.20 -19.84 26.51
C ARG A 192 13.52 -19.47 25.06
N GLY A 193 14.08 -18.29 24.81
CA GLY A 193 14.40 -17.79 23.48
C GLY A 193 13.20 -17.58 22.53
N TYR A 194 13.51 -17.05 21.36
CA TYR A 194 12.55 -16.81 20.27
C TYR A 194 12.58 -17.96 19.26
N TYR A 195 11.41 -18.42 18.83
CA TYR A 195 11.30 -19.48 17.82
C TYR A 195 10.84 -18.85 16.52
N GLN A 196 11.73 -18.83 15.54
CA GLN A 196 11.44 -18.31 14.21
C GLN A 196 10.68 -19.35 13.40
N LEU A 197 9.58 -18.92 12.80
CA LEU A 197 8.92 -19.67 11.73
C LEU A 197 9.56 -19.31 10.38
N ARG A 198 9.37 -20.18 9.38
CA ARG A 198 9.86 -19.92 8.03
C ARG A 198 9.29 -18.61 7.49
N GLY A 199 10.15 -17.74 6.96
CA GLY A 199 9.80 -16.40 6.45
C GLY A 199 9.84 -15.27 7.49
N GLU A 200 10.12 -15.57 8.75
CA GLU A 200 10.48 -14.56 9.77
C GLU A 200 12.01 -14.32 9.83
N GLU A 201 12.77 -14.99 8.97
CA GLU A 201 14.18 -14.75 8.74
C GLU A 201 14.33 -13.42 7.96
N GLU A 202 15.28 -12.57 8.36
CA GLU A 202 15.61 -11.39 7.54
C GLU A 202 16.10 -11.86 6.18
N VAL A 203 15.58 -11.26 5.10
CA VAL A 203 16.04 -11.54 3.74
C VAL A 203 17.54 -11.33 3.69
N VAL A 204 18.29 -12.42 3.50
CA VAL A 204 19.72 -12.36 3.24
C VAL A 204 19.86 -11.74 1.84
N ASP A 205 20.44 -10.57 1.78
CA ASP A 205 20.76 -9.91 0.52
C ASP A 205 22.15 -10.39 0.10
N ASP A 206 22.20 -11.34 -0.83
CA ASP A 206 23.45 -11.94 -1.30
C ASP A 206 24.41 -10.91 -1.92
N SER A 207 23.94 -9.70 -2.26
CA SER A 207 24.79 -8.61 -2.78
C SER A 207 25.58 -7.87 -1.69
N LYS A 208 25.33 -8.19 -0.40
CA LYS A 208 26.01 -7.54 0.72
C LYS A 208 26.21 -8.48 1.90
N LYS A 209 27.37 -8.34 2.54
CA LYS A 209 27.71 -9.01 3.79
C LYS A 209 27.59 -8.00 4.93
N GLU A 210 26.62 -8.20 5.82
CA GLU A 210 26.43 -7.36 7.00
C GLU A 210 27.03 -8.05 8.23
N GLU A 211 28.05 -7.42 8.81
CA GLU A 211 28.81 -7.96 9.93
C GLU A 211 28.89 -6.94 11.06
N TYR A 212 28.96 -7.43 12.28
CA TYR A 212 29.06 -6.58 13.46
C TYR A 212 30.49 -6.50 13.95
N TYR A 213 30.95 -5.29 14.26
CA TYR A 213 32.25 -5.06 14.85
C TYR A 213 32.14 -4.17 16.09
N ALA A 214 32.87 -4.51 17.15
CA ALA A 214 33.11 -3.62 18.28
C ALA A 214 34.57 -3.17 18.18
N LEU A 215 34.79 -1.91 17.78
CA LEU A 215 36.12 -1.39 17.46
C LEU A 215 36.46 -0.21 18.36
N LYS A 216 37.68 -0.21 18.86
CA LYS A 216 38.22 0.92 19.63
C LYS A 216 38.50 2.11 18.72
N VAL A 217 38.05 3.29 19.13
CA VAL A 217 38.36 4.55 18.44
C VAL A 217 39.77 4.99 18.83
N VAL A 218 40.65 5.10 17.84
CA VAL A 218 42.06 5.50 18.03
C VAL A 218 42.23 7.00 17.85
N LYS A 219 41.52 7.60 16.90
CA LYS A 219 41.66 9.03 16.57
C LYS A 219 40.35 9.59 16.01
N VAL A 220 40.07 10.85 16.29
CA VAL A 220 38.94 11.59 15.70
C VAL A 220 39.50 12.85 15.03
N GLU A 221 39.14 13.08 13.77
CA GLU A 221 39.59 14.22 12.97
C GLU A 221 38.38 14.99 12.44
N LEU A 222 38.41 16.33 12.52
CA LEU A 222 37.39 17.19 11.93
C LEU A 222 37.62 17.30 10.42
N ASP A 223 36.58 17.02 9.64
CA ASP A 223 36.59 17.16 8.20
C ASP A 223 36.26 18.61 7.81
N THR A 224 37.29 19.37 7.44
CA THR A 224 37.21 20.82 7.19
C THR A 224 36.72 21.17 5.78
N GLU A 225 36.55 20.20 4.88
CA GLU A 225 36.17 20.45 3.49
C GLU A 225 34.65 20.66 3.29
N ASN A 226 33.82 20.31 4.27
CA ASN A 226 32.37 20.30 4.13
C ASN A 226 31.68 21.46 4.88
N ARG A 227 31.41 22.58 4.21
CA ARG A 227 30.68 23.75 4.77
C ARG A 227 29.16 23.51 4.85
N SER A 228 28.72 22.58 5.68
CA SER A 228 27.31 22.30 5.95
C SER A 228 26.85 22.89 7.30
N LYS A 229 25.54 22.87 7.62
CA LYS A 229 25.00 23.32 8.93
C LYS A 229 25.48 22.48 10.15
N LYS A 230 26.23 21.40 9.94
CA LYS A 230 26.74 20.46 10.96
C LYS A 230 28.20 20.09 10.69
N ASP A 231 28.96 19.87 11.74
CA ASP A 231 30.37 19.44 11.67
C ASP A 231 30.47 17.95 11.33
N TRP A 232 31.41 17.61 10.45
CA TRP A 232 31.70 16.22 10.05
C TRP A 232 33.02 15.76 10.66
N TYR A 233 33.06 14.49 11.09
CA TYR A 233 34.21 13.87 11.74
C TYR A 233 34.58 12.57 11.03
N ASN A 234 35.89 12.35 10.86
CA ASN A 234 36.50 11.09 10.45
C ASN A 234 37.05 10.39 11.69
N ILE A 235 36.46 9.25 12.05
CA ILE A 235 36.77 8.48 13.24
C ILE A 235 37.61 7.27 12.82
N HIS A 236 38.88 7.24 13.22
CA HIS A 236 39.81 6.15 12.93
C HIS A 236 39.68 5.04 13.97
N LEU A 237 39.50 3.81 13.49
CA LEU A 237 39.28 2.60 14.29
C LEU A 237 40.57 1.77 14.38
N GLU A 238 40.67 0.93 15.41
CA GLU A 238 41.90 0.15 15.71
C GLU A 238 42.36 -0.81 14.60
N ASN A 239 41.44 -1.22 13.72
CA ASN A 239 41.73 -2.07 12.57
C ASN A 239 42.07 -1.27 11.29
N GLY A 240 42.30 0.04 11.41
CA GLY A 240 42.64 0.92 10.29
C GLY A 240 41.45 1.45 9.49
N TRP A 241 40.21 1.11 9.87
CA TRP A 241 39.01 1.60 9.19
C TRP A 241 38.64 3.03 9.62
N ILE A 242 38.02 3.79 8.70
CA ILE A 242 37.59 5.17 8.94
C ILE A 242 36.06 5.26 8.89
N TYR A 243 35.45 5.69 9.98
CA TYR A 243 34.02 5.96 10.09
C TYR A 243 33.72 7.47 10.01
N ARG A 244 33.02 7.89 8.96
CA ARG A 244 32.66 9.30 8.72
C ARG A 244 31.23 9.62 9.21
N ARG A 245 31.06 10.63 10.07
CA ARG A 245 29.74 11.02 10.65
C ARG A 245 29.61 12.52 10.89
N SER A 246 28.39 13.05 10.77
CA SER A 246 28.07 14.42 11.24
C SER A 246 27.54 14.45 12.68
N SER A 247 27.93 15.48 13.43
CA SER A 247 27.49 15.72 14.81
C SER A 247 27.30 17.21 15.07
N ASN A 248 26.44 17.55 16.03
CA ASN A 248 26.27 18.93 16.52
C ASN A 248 27.18 19.23 17.74
N VAL A 249 27.93 18.22 18.21
CA VAL A 249 28.78 18.27 19.40
C VAL A 249 30.09 17.55 19.05
N SER A 250 31.22 18.02 19.62
CA SER A 250 32.52 17.38 19.40
C SER A 250 32.51 15.90 19.81
N LEU A 251 33.16 15.08 18.99
CA LEU A 251 33.33 13.65 19.19
C LEU A 251 34.73 13.28 19.73
N ASP A 252 35.56 14.26 20.12
CA ASP A 252 36.93 14.00 20.62
C ASP A 252 36.94 13.08 21.85
N ASN A 253 35.90 13.16 22.68
CA ASN A 253 35.70 12.29 23.85
C ASN A 253 35.45 10.81 23.49
N TRP A 254 35.38 10.47 22.19
CA TRP A 254 35.26 9.07 21.75
C TRP A 254 36.61 8.38 21.67
N VAL A 255 37.72 9.12 21.62
CA VAL A 255 39.07 8.54 21.58
C VAL A 255 39.29 7.64 22.80
N GLY A 256 39.69 6.39 22.55
CA GLY A 256 39.89 5.37 23.57
C GLY A 256 38.66 4.52 23.92
N LEU A 257 37.45 4.90 23.47
CA LEU A 257 36.23 4.13 23.71
C LEU A 257 36.02 3.06 22.63
N THR A 258 35.56 1.87 23.03
CA THR A 258 35.06 0.85 22.11
C THR A 258 33.65 1.22 21.67
N LYS A 259 33.44 1.32 20.36
CA LYS A 259 32.16 1.63 19.74
C LYS A 259 31.71 0.47 18.86
N GLU A 260 30.40 0.32 18.79
CA GLU A 260 29.76 -0.78 18.08
C GLU A 260 29.26 -0.32 16.71
N PHE A 261 29.53 -1.12 15.69
CA PHE A 261 29.26 -0.81 14.29
C PHE A 261 28.64 -2.00 13.57
N ILE A 262 27.63 -1.73 12.76
CA ILE A 262 27.18 -2.60 11.68
C ILE A 262 27.96 -2.19 10.43
N VAL A 263 28.76 -3.11 9.90
CA VAL A 263 29.57 -2.91 8.69
C VAL A 263 28.93 -3.69 7.56
N THR A 264 28.57 -2.99 6.48
CA THR A 264 28.04 -3.59 5.27
C THR A 264 29.13 -3.59 4.21
N THR A 265 29.66 -4.77 3.88
CA THR A 265 30.59 -4.97 2.76
C THR A 265 29.79 -5.36 1.52
N ARG A 266 29.98 -4.66 0.40
CA ARG A 266 29.32 -5.05 -0.85
C ARG A 266 30.05 -6.20 -1.51
N LEU A 267 29.29 -7.17 -2.03
CA LEU A 267 29.82 -8.31 -2.76
C LEU A 267 29.58 -8.14 -4.28
N ASP A 268 30.43 -8.75 -5.10
CA ASP A 268 30.21 -8.91 -6.55
C ASP A 268 29.30 -10.11 -6.86
N ALA A 269 29.06 -10.38 -8.14
CA ALA A 269 28.14 -11.45 -8.57
C ALA A 269 28.68 -12.86 -8.26
N GLU A 270 30.00 -12.96 -8.04
CA GLU A 270 30.74 -14.17 -7.70
C GLU A 270 30.92 -14.35 -6.18
N GLY A 271 30.49 -13.37 -5.38
CA GLY A 271 30.52 -13.41 -3.92
C GLY A 271 31.80 -12.86 -3.26
N ASN A 272 32.68 -12.19 -4.02
CA ASN A 272 33.89 -11.55 -3.50
C ASN A 272 33.65 -10.10 -3.08
N GLU A 273 34.54 -9.55 -2.25
CA GLU A 273 34.43 -8.17 -1.77
C GLU A 273 34.64 -7.14 -2.90
N LYS A 274 33.66 -6.26 -3.11
CA LYS A 274 33.68 -5.26 -4.17
C LYS A 274 34.64 -4.12 -3.84
N LEU A 275 35.59 -3.83 -4.73
CA LEU A 275 36.55 -2.73 -4.60
C LEU A 275 36.01 -1.41 -5.18
N ASN A 276 36.40 -0.28 -4.61
CA ASN A 276 36.17 1.06 -5.14
C ASN A 276 37.25 1.44 -6.18
N ALA A 277 37.14 2.63 -6.78
CA ALA A 277 38.08 3.11 -7.81
C ALA A 277 39.53 3.26 -7.29
N ASP A 278 39.71 3.37 -5.97
CA ASP A 278 40.99 3.53 -5.29
C ASP A 278 41.58 2.18 -4.81
N GLY A 279 40.94 1.05 -5.15
CA GLY A 279 41.41 -0.30 -4.81
C GLY A 279 41.07 -0.75 -3.37
N GLU A 280 40.28 0.03 -2.64
CA GLU A 280 39.83 -0.30 -1.29
C GLU A 280 38.46 -0.98 -1.32
N VAL A 281 38.19 -1.85 -0.34
CA VAL A 281 36.91 -2.56 -0.25
C VAL A 281 35.78 -1.60 0.11
N GLN A 282 34.68 -1.66 -0.65
CA GLN A 282 33.51 -0.82 -0.45
C GLN A 282 32.72 -1.27 0.78
N ARG A 283 32.96 -0.57 1.90
CA ARG A 283 32.29 -0.79 3.20
C ARG A 283 31.49 0.43 3.61
N SER A 284 30.35 0.22 4.27
CA SER A 284 29.61 1.28 4.96
C SER A 284 29.43 0.93 6.43
N PHE A 285 29.42 1.97 7.28
CA PHE A 285 29.34 1.84 8.73
C PHE A 285 28.06 2.50 9.24
N LYS A 286 27.32 1.78 10.10
CA LYS A 286 26.12 2.28 10.77
C LYS A 286 26.21 1.96 12.27
N ASN A 287 25.96 2.94 13.13
CA ASN A 287 25.76 2.65 14.55
C ASN A 287 24.44 1.87 14.74
N PRO A 288 24.43 0.79 15.54
CA PRO A 288 23.20 0.06 15.86
C PRO A 288 22.18 0.99 16.53
N SER A 289 20.96 1.06 15.99
CA SER A 289 19.82 1.71 16.65
C SER A 289 19.14 0.73 17.64
N GLU A 290 18.33 1.24 18.57
CA GLU A 290 17.58 0.38 19.51
C GLU A 290 16.64 -0.60 18.78
N ASP A 291 16.17 -0.22 17.59
CA ASP A 291 15.25 -1.01 16.74
C ASP A 291 15.95 -2.05 15.84
N ASP A 292 17.29 -2.05 15.72
CA ASP A 292 18.05 -3.01 14.90
C ASP A 292 18.25 -4.37 15.63
N TRP A 293 17.16 -4.94 16.18
CA TRP A 293 17.19 -6.16 16.99
C TRP A 293 17.77 -7.39 16.24
N GLY A 294 17.46 -7.56 14.96
CA GLY A 294 17.81 -8.76 14.18
C GLY A 294 19.32 -8.96 14.01
N LEU A 295 20.05 -7.87 13.79
CA LEU A 295 21.51 -7.87 13.64
C LEU A 295 22.23 -8.05 14.98
N ILE A 296 21.71 -7.46 16.08
CA ILE A 296 22.26 -7.66 17.42
C ILE A 296 22.05 -9.11 17.88
N LYS A 297 20.89 -9.71 17.58
CA LYS A 297 20.62 -11.13 17.80
C LYS A 297 21.65 -12.02 17.07
N LYS A 298 21.84 -11.80 15.76
CA LYS A 298 22.79 -12.56 14.95
C LYS A 298 24.22 -12.47 15.48
N LYS A 299 24.63 -11.29 15.98
CA LYS A 299 25.93 -11.11 16.64
C LYS A 299 26.05 -11.99 17.88
N THR A 300 25.13 -11.87 18.83
CA THR A 300 25.16 -12.67 20.07
C THR A 300 25.17 -14.17 19.76
N GLU A 301 24.42 -14.61 18.75
CA GLU A 301 24.41 -15.99 18.29
C GLU A 301 25.74 -16.42 17.66
N SER A 302 26.33 -15.57 16.82
CA SER A 302 27.65 -15.83 16.23
C SER A 302 28.75 -15.92 17.30
N ASP A 303 28.77 -14.99 18.25
CA ASP A 303 29.76 -14.95 19.33
C ASP A 303 29.62 -16.20 20.23
N LEU A 304 28.37 -16.59 20.53
CA LEU A 304 28.08 -17.80 21.29
C LEU A 304 28.52 -19.06 20.54
N LEU A 305 28.16 -19.19 19.26
CA LEU A 305 28.51 -20.34 18.43
C LEU A 305 30.04 -20.46 18.25
N LYS A 306 30.73 -19.34 18.01
CA LYS A 306 32.21 -19.30 17.93
C LYS A 306 32.87 -19.71 19.25
N SER A 307 32.25 -19.39 20.38
CA SER A 307 32.79 -19.79 21.70
C SER A 307 32.72 -21.30 21.94
N GLY A 308 31.86 -22.03 21.23
CA GLY A 308 31.61 -23.46 21.45
C GLY A 308 30.92 -23.79 22.78
N LYS A 309 30.41 -22.78 23.51
CA LYS A 309 29.80 -22.92 24.84
C LYS A 309 28.28 -22.84 24.78
N THR A 310 27.61 -23.45 25.76
CA THR A 310 26.16 -23.28 25.97
C THR A 310 25.84 -21.90 26.53
N VAL A 311 24.57 -21.48 26.47
CA VAL A 311 24.17 -20.10 26.85
C VAL A 311 24.54 -19.79 28.30
N GLY A 312 24.23 -20.69 29.26
CA GLY A 312 24.55 -20.48 30.67
C GLY A 312 26.04 -20.41 30.94
N ALA A 313 26.83 -21.31 30.34
CA ALA A 313 28.28 -21.32 30.47
C ALA A 313 28.92 -20.06 29.88
N TYR A 314 28.45 -19.61 28.72
CA TYR A 314 28.92 -18.38 28.10
C TYR A 314 28.61 -17.13 28.94
N ILE A 315 27.41 -17.05 29.53
CA ILE A 315 27.07 -15.95 30.46
C ILE A 315 28.01 -15.97 31.65
N TYR A 316 28.18 -17.12 32.29
CA TYR A 316 29.01 -17.24 33.49
C TYR A 316 30.48 -16.89 33.20
N ASP A 317 31.06 -17.42 32.12
CA ASP A 317 32.46 -17.14 31.75
C ASP A 317 32.67 -15.67 31.36
N SER A 318 31.65 -15.03 30.78
CA SER A 318 31.68 -13.58 30.50
C SER A 318 31.63 -12.76 31.78
N LEU A 319 30.86 -13.20 32.78
CA LEU A 319 30.82 -12.55 34.10
C LEU A 319 32.15 -12.72 34.85
N LEU A 320 32.81 -13.88 34.71
CA LEU A 320 34.15 -14.11 35.26
C LEU A 320 35.19 -13.16 34.66
N THR A 321 35.05 -12.78 33.39
CA THR A 321 36.00 -11.86 32.73
C THR A 321 35.65 -10.39 32.93
N GLN A 322 34.36 -10.04 32.91
CA GLN A 322 33.86 -8.67 33.08
C GLN A 322 32.69 -8.62 34.07
N PRO A 323 32.95 -8.44 35.38
CA PRO A 323 31.92 -8.47 36.42
C PRO A 323 30.82 -7.40 36.30
N ASN A 324 31.16 -6.23 35.77
CA ASN A 324 30.22 -5.11 35.59
C ASN A 324 29.36 -5.24 34.33
N GLN A 325 29.48 -6.35 33.59
CA GLN A 325 28.77 -6.56 32.33
C GLN A 325 27.27 -6.77 32.55
N LYS A 326 26.46 -5.93 31.91
CA LYS A 326 25.00 -6.09 31.92
C LYS A 326 24.61 -7.34 31.13
N ILE A 327 24.07 -8.36 31.80
CA ILE A 327 23.66 -9.63 31.18
C ILE A 327 22.49 -9.42 30.20
N ILE A 328 21.34 -8.91 30.69
CA ILE A 328 20.13 -8.73 29.89
C ILE A 328 20.19 -7.40 29.15
N GLY A 329 20.08 -7.43 27.82
CA GLY A 329 20.08 -6.22 27.00
C GLY A 329 21.48 -5.73 26.60
N GLY A 330 22.53 -6.24 27.28
CA GLY A 330 23.96 -6.03 26.97
C GLY A 330 24.58 -7.30 26.37
N LEU A 331 25.05 -8.23 27.20
CA LEU A 331 25.70 -9.47 26.76
C LEU A 331 24.77 -10.39 25.95
N ILE A 332 23.56 -10.64 26.45
CA ILE A 332 22.56 -11.47 25.79
C ILE A 332 21.25 -10.70 25.65
N ARG A 333 20.82 -10.49 24.41
CA ARG A 333 19.47 -10.05 24.06
C ARG A 333 18.58 -11.26 23.77
N THR A 334 17.76 -11.22 22.74
CA THR A 334 16.91 -12.35 22.39
C THR A 334 17.62 -13.20 21.35
N ILE A 335 17.96 -14.41 21.76
CA ILE A 335 18.56 -15.45 20.91
C ILE A 335 17.53 -16.51 20.52
N GLU A 336 17.90 -17.37 19.58
CA GLU A 336 17.13 -18.50 19.12
C GLU A 336 16.82 -19.48 20.26
N ARG A 337 15.57 -19.94 20.26
CA ARG A 337 15.08 -20.98 21.17
C ARG A 337 15.89 -22.27 21.10
N LYS A 338 16.44 -22.58 19.91
CA LYS A 338 17.26 -23.77 19.68
C LYS A 338 18.43 -23.85 20.66
N LEU A 339 19.13 -22.74 20.90
CA LEU A 339 20.29 -22.69 21.80
C LEU A 339 19.92 -22.99 23.25
N TYR A 340 18.83 -22.43 23.76
CA TYR A 340 18.33 -22.75 25.10
C TYR A 340 17.83 -24.21 25.20
N ARG A 341 17.24 -24.72 24.13
CA ARG A 341 16.75 -26.09 24.06
C ARG A 341 17.90 -27.09 24.11
N GLU A 342 18.94 -26.88 23.30
CA GLU A 342 20.14 -27.72 23.26
C GLU A 342 20.89 -27.70 24.59
N GLU A 343 21.01 -26.54 25.23
CA GLU A 343 21.59 -26.45 26.58
C GLU A 343 20.79 -27.24 27.60
N LEU A 344 19.47 -27.06 27.65
CA LEU A 344 18.64 -27.79 28.61
C LEU A 344 18.66 -29.30 28.33
N GLU A 345 18.70 -29.70 27.06
CA GLU A 345 18.84 -31.10 26.68
C GLU A 345 20.17 -31.68 27.18
N ALA A 346 21.28 -30.96 27.02
CA ALA A 346 22.58 -31.37 27.54
C ALA A 346 22.58 -31.47 29.07
N ILE A 347 22.04 -30.47 29.79
CA ILE A 347 21.91 -30.48 31.25
C ILE A 347 21.10 -31.70 31.69
N LEU A 348 19.91 -31.91 31.13
CA LEU A 348 19.05 -33.03 31.53
C LEU A 348 19.70 -34.38 31.20
N THR A 349 20.40 -34.50 30.08
CA THR A 349 21.11 -35.73 29.71
C THR A 349 22.20 -36.08 30.71
N THR A 350 22.99 -35.10 31.16
CA THR A 350 24.00 -35.32 32.22
C THR A 350 23.34 -35.63 33.55
N GLN A 351 22.36 -34.83 33.98
CA GLN A 351 21.70 -35.02 35.28
C GLN A 351 20.89 -36.31 35.37
N TYR A 352 20.40 -36.83 34.23
CA TYR A 352 19.77 -38.14 34.16
C TYR A 352 20.69 -39.25 34.67
N GLN A 353 22.02 -39.12 34.50
CA GLN A 353 23.00 -40.12 34.95
C GLN A 353 23.18 -40.12 36.48
N TYR A 354 22.91 -38.99 37.14
CA TYR A 354 23.16 -38.81 38.58
C TYR A 354 21.89 -38.85 39.44
N ASN A 355 20.70 -38.66 38.84
CA ASN A 355 19.44 -38.55 39.57
C ASN A 355 18.51 -39.75 39.29
N ASN A 356 18.42 -40.67 40.25
CA ASN A 356 17.58 -41.87 40.17
C ASN A 356 16.08 -41.56 40.00
N ASP A 357 15.58 -40.42 40.50
CA ASP A 357 14.16 -40.07 40.38
C ASP A 357 13.76 -39.80 38.93
N LEU A 358 14.70 -39.26 38.13
CA LEU A 358 14.49 -39.02 36.70
C LEU A 358 14.54 -40.32 35.88
N GLN A 359 15.02 -41.43 36.45
CA GLN A 359 15.02 -42.75 35.81
C GLN A 359 13.82 -43.61 36.21
N SER A 360 12.99 -43.13 37.16
CA SER A 360 11.86 -43.89 37.69
C SER A 360 10.66 -43.85 36.75
N ASP A 361 10.34 -44.99 36.15
CA ASP A 361 9.12 -45.18 35.34
C ASP A 361 7.85 -44.91 36.15
N GLU A 362 7.84 -45.23 37.45
CA GLU A 362 6.69 -44.99 38.33
C GLU A 362 6.44 -43.49 38.51
N LEU A 363 7.49 -42.71 38.81
CA LEU A 363 7.38 -41.25 38.93
C LEU A 363 7.02 -40.62 37.58
N PHE A 364 7.56 -41.13 36.48
CA PHE A 364 7.23 -40.65 35.13
C PHE A 364 5.74 -40.85 34.81
N GLN A 365 5.22 -42.05 35.11
CA GLN A 365 3.80 -42.34 34.97
C GLN A 365 2.96 -41.39 35.82
N LYS A 366 3.28 -41.24 37.11
CA LYS A 366 2.57 -40.30 38.01
C LYS A 366 2.55 -38.87 37.46
N ALA A 367 3.68 -38.37 36.98
CA ALA A 367 3.77 -37.04 36.35
C ALA A 367 2.91 -36.92 35.08
N CYS A 368 2.89 -37.95 34.23
CA CYS A 368 2.06 -37.99 33.02
C CYS A 368 0.56 -38.01 33.34
N PHE A 369 0.14 -38.82 34.31
CA PHE A 369 -1.25 -38.87 34.78
C PHE A 369 -1.67 -37.56 35.43
N GLU A 370 -0.76 -36.92 36.17
CA GLU A 370 -0.99 -35.63 36.78
C GLU A 370 -1.29 -34.57 35.71
N LEU A 371 -0.44 -34.41 34.70
CA LEU A 371 -0.66 -33.39 33.66
C LEU A 371 -1.85 -33.69 32.75
N TYR A 372 -2.11 -34.96 32.44
CA TYR A 372 -3.09 -35.38 31.44
C TYR A 372 -4.05 -36.43 31.98
N PRO A 373 -4.93 -36.09 32.95
CA PRO A 373 -5.85 -37.06 33.55
C PRO A 373 -6.91 -37.55 32.55
N LYS A 374 -7.39 -36.67 31.67
CA LYS A 374 -8.51 -36.95 30.73
C LYS A 374 -8.07 -37.27 29.29
N ASN A 375 -6.84 -36.94 28.89
CA ASN A 375 -6.39 -37.12 27.49
C ASN A 375 -5.59 -38.41 27.34
N GLU A 376 -6.28 -39.53 27.20
CA GLU A 376 -5.67 -40.86 27.17
C GLU A 376 -4.72 -41.06 26.00
N ASN A 377 -5.06 -40.56 24.81
CA ASN A 377 -4.24 -40.72 23.61
C ASN A 377 -2.90 -39.99 23.74
N HIS A 378 -2.92 -38.75 24.22
CA HIS A 378 -1.69 -37.99 24.45
C HIS A 378 -0.84 -38.64 25.53
N ARG A 379 -1.48 -39.10 26.62
CA ARG A 379 -0.79 -39.81 27.70
C ARG A 379 -0.15 -41.11 27.22
N LYS A 380 -0.85 -41.93 26.42
CA LYS A 380 -0.29 -43.15 25.83
C LYS A 380 0.94 -42.87 24.98
N ASN A 381 0.92 -41.81 24.17
CA ASN A 381 2.08 -41.40 23.38
C ASN A 381 3.24 -40.95 24.29
N LEU A 382 2.96 -40.12 25.28
CA LEU A 382 3.96 -39.60 26.22
C LEU A 382 4.62 -40.71 27.04
N LEU A 383 3.88 -41.75 27.42
CA LEU A 383 4.40 -42.92 28.14
C LEU A 383 5.41 -43.75 27.32
N THR A 384 5.52 -43.53 26.01
CA THR A 384 6.59 -44.13 25.17
C THR A 384 7.88 -43.33 25.17
N LYS A 385 7.93 -42.22 25.91
CA LYS A 385 9.03 -41.25 25.98
C LYS A 385 9.63 -41.23 27.40
N ASP A 386 10.38 -40.17 27.71
CA ASP A 386 11.10 -40.00 28.96
C ASP A 386 10.84 -38.61 29.61
N PHE A 387 11.39 -38.39 30.81
CA PHE A 387 11.31 -37.09 31.50
C PHE A 387 11.94 -35.96 30.68
N LYS A 388 12.97 -36.24 29.89
CA LYS A 388 13.62 -35.27 29.01
C LYS A 388 12.62 -34.72 27.99
N HIS A 389 11.88 -35.59 27.31
CA HIS A 389 10.81 -35.21 26.40
C HIS A 389 9.70 -34.43 27.13
N LEU A 390 9.30 -34.88 28.31
CA LEU A 390 8.26 -34.23 29.10
C LEU A 390 8.60 -32.77 29.45
N PHE A 391 9.80 -32.53 29.97
CA PHE A 391 10.24 -31.18 30.33
C PHE A 391 10.44 -30.30 29.10
N ILE A 392 11.12 -30.81 28.07
CA ILE A 392 11.51 -30.03 26.89
C ILE A 392 10.30 -29.78 25.97
N GLU A 393 9.68 -30.84 25.45
CA GLU A 393 8.69 -30.74 24.37
C GLU A 393 7.28 -30.43 24.88
N ASP A 394 6.90 -31.00 26.02
CA ASP A 394 5.52 -30.95 26.53
C ASP A 394 5.27 -29.77 27.48
N ILE A 395 6.31 -29.22 28.10
CA ILE A 395 6.18 -28.14 29.09
C ILE A 395 6.91 -26.88 28.64
N LEU A 396 8.24 -26.88 28.61
CA LEU A 396 9.05 -25.66 28.53
C LEU A 396 9.09 -25.07 27.14
N PHE A 397 9.32 -25.87 26.11
CA PHE A 397 9.43 -25.42 24.72
C PHE A 397 8.19 -25.68 23.88
N TYR A 398 7.17 -26.34 24.44
CA TYR A 398 5.85 -26.49 23.82
C TYR A 398 5.35 -25.15 23.24
N GLN A 399 4.93 -25.19 21.99
CA GLN A 399 4.31 -24.06 21.29
C GLN A 399 2.99 -24.51 20.69
N ARG A 400 1.91 -23.81 21.04
CA ARG A 400 0.63 -24.06 20.37
C ARG A 400 0.77 -23.68 18.89
N PRO A 401 0.33 -24.54 17.96
CA PRO A 401 0.33 -24.20 16.55
C PRO A 401 -0.52 -22.95 16.33
N LEU A 402 -0.12 -22.13 15.36
CA LEU A 402 -0.90 -20.96 14.98
C LEU A 402 -2.27 -21.42 14.47
N LYS A 403 -3.34 -20.82 14.99
CA LYS A 403 -4.68 -21.09 14.46
C LYS A 403 -4.72 -20.67 13.00
N THR A 404 -5.14 -21.58 12.13
CA THR A 404 -5.27 -21.28 10.71
C THR A 404 -6.27 -20.14 10.51
N LYS A 405 -5.89 -19.14 9.73
CA LYS A 405 -6.73 -17.96 9.44
C LYS A 405 -7.66 -18.21 8.23
N LYS A 406 -8.04 -19.46 7.98
CA LYS A 406 -8.81 -19.87 6.79
C LYS A 406 -10.17 -19.18 6.69
N SER A 407 -10.74 -18.73 7.81
CA SER A 407 -11.99 -17.95 7.83
C SER A 407 -11.86 -16.58 7.17
N LEU A 408 -10.66 -15.97 7.17
CA LEU A 408 -10.39 -14.67 6.54
C LEU A 408 -10.23 -14.75 5.02
N ILE A 409 -10.08 -15.97 4.48
CA ILE A 409 -10.00 -16.19 3.03
C ILE A 409 -11.39 -15.93 2.45
N ALA A 410 -11.43 -15.17 1.36
CA ALA A 410 -12.66 -14.91 0.63
C ALA A 410 -13.32 -16.21 0.13
N ASN A 411 -14.64 -16.16 0.02
CA ASN A 411 -15.42 -17.23 -0.57
C ASN A 411 -15.40 -17.11 -2.10
N CYS A 412 -15.36 -18.24 -2.78
CA CYS A 412 -15.49 -18.30 -4.23
C CYS A 412 -16.91 -17.91 -4.65
N PRO A 413 -17.08 -17.04 -5.66
CA PRO A 413 -18.39 -16.62 -6.14
C PRO A 413 -19.16 -17.71 -6.90
N TYR A 414 -18.50 -18.79 -7.33
CA TYR A 414 -19.12 -19.84 -8.14
C TYR A 414 -19.41 -21.13 -7.38
N GLU A 415 -18.55 -21.51 -6.43
CA GLU A 415 -18.53 -22.86 -5.89
C GLU A 415 -18.85 -22.88 -4.38
N TYR A 416 -19.80 -23.73 -4.02
CA TYR A 416 -20.24 -24.00 -2.66
C TYR A 416 -20.48 -25.50 -2.48
N ARG A 417 -20.57 -25.94 -1.22
CA ARG A 417 -20.94 -27.29 -0.79
C ARG A 417 -22.31 -27.23 -0.16
N VAL A 418 -23.15 -28.21 -0.45
CA VAL A 418 -24.45 -28.39 0.21
C VAL A 418 -24.35 -29.63 1.08
N PHE A 419 -24.75 -29.52 2.34
CA PHE A 419 -24.82 -30.65 3.26
C PHE A 419 -26.05 -30.51 4.15
N ILE A 420 -26.50 -31.62 4.73
CA ILE A 420 -27.67 -31.63 5.62
C ILE A 420 -27.17 -31.62 7.06
N LYS A 421 -27.60 -30.64 7.84
CA LYS A 421 -27.34 -30.54 9.27
C LYS A 421 -28.66 -30.39 10.00
N GLU A 422 -28.94 -31.29 10.94
CA GLU A 422 -30.18 -31.27 11.74
C GLU A 422 -31.46 -31.20 10.87
N GLY A 423 -31.47 -31.94 9.74
CA GLY A 423 -32.60 -31.98 8.81
C GLY A 423 -32.74 -30.77 7.88
N LYS A 424 -31.91 -29.72 8.03
CA LYS A 424 -31.89 -28.54 7.16
C LYS A 424 -30.74 -28.61 6.17
N LYS A 425 -31.00 -28.23 4.90
CA LYS A 425 -29.95 -28.04 3.89
C LYS A 425 -29.16 -26.78 4.22
N GLU A 426 -27.89 -26.93 4.53
CA GLU A 426 -26.95 -25.82 4.73
C GLU A 426 -26.00 -25.70 3.53
N ILE A 427 -25.66 -24.46 3.19
CA ILE A 427 -24.73 -24.12 2.11
C ILE A 427 -23.44 -23.59 2.75
N ALA A 428 -22.33 -24.30 2.54
CA ALA A 428 -20.99 -23.85 2.90
C ALA A 428 -20.21 -23.40 1.66
N PRO A 429 -19.81 -22.12 1.57
CA PRO A 429 -19.02 -21.64 0.43
C PRO A 429 -17.61 -22.26 0.40
N ILE A 430 -17.08 -22.49 -0.80
CA ILE A 430 -15.68 -22.93 -0.98
C ILE A 430 -14.77 -21.70 -0.94
N LYS A 431 -13.58 -21.82 -0.33
CA LYS A 431 -12.60 -20.72 -0.23
C LYS A 431 -11.83 -20.49 -1.53
N CYS A 432 -11.42 -19.26 -1.77
CA CYS A 432 -10.55 -18.91 -2.89
C CYS A 432 -9.17 -19.58 -2.81
N ILE A 433 -8.59 -19.85 -3.98
CA ILE A 433 -7.27 -20.49 -4.14
C ILE A 433 -6.15 -19.55 -3.73
N ALA A 434 -5.01 -20.09 -3.30
CA ALA A 434 -3.78 -19.32 -3.11
C ALA A 434 -3.19 -18.87 -4.45
N LYS A 435 -2.62 -17.67 -4.52
CA LYS A 435 -2.00 -17.17 -5.76
C LYS A 435 -0.76 -17.97 -6.17
N SER A 436 -0.02 -18.51 -5.20
CA SER A 436 1.12 -19.38 -5.50
C SER A 436 0.72 -20.74 -6.09
N ASN A 437 -0.56 -21.13 -6.03
CA ASN A 437 -1.00 -22.44 -6.51
C ASN A 437 -0.76 -22.58 -8.02
N PRO A 438 -0.19 -23.71 -8.50
CA PRO A 438 0.07 -23.92 -9.93
C PRO A 438 -1.12 -23.66 -10.85
N TYR A 439 -2.34 -24.08 -10.47
CA TYR A 439 -3.55 -23.82 -11.26
C TYR A 439 -3.89 -22.33 -11.34
N PHE A 440 -3.65 -21.57 -10.27
CA PHE A 440 -3.87 -20.12 -10.30
C PHE A 440 -2.85 -19.42 -11.19
N GLN A 441 -1.58 -19.82 -11.11
CA GLN A 441 -0.53 -19.26 -11.95
C GLN A 441 -0.84 -19.49 -13.43
N GLU A 442 -1.29 -20.71 -13.76
CA GLU A 442 -1.66 -21.08 -15.12
C GLU A 442 -2.85 -20.27 -15.66
N ILE A 443 -4.00 -20.26 -14.96
CA ILE A 443 -5.20 -19.54 -15.43
C ILE A 443 -4.96 -18.04 -15.59
N ARG A 444 -4.16 -17.45 -14.68
CA ARG A 444 -3.79 -16.03 -14.71
C ARG A 444 -2.89 -15.74 -15.91
N LEU A 445 -1.98 -16.66 -16.24
CA LEU A 445 -1.08 -16.50 -17.38
C LEU A 445 -1.83 -16.63 -18.72
N TRP A 446 -2.74 -17.60 -18.84
CA TRP A 446 -3.64 -17.67 -20.01
C TRP A 446 -4.49 -16.41 -20.16
N GLN A 447 -5.03 -15.88 -19.06
CA GLN A 447 -5.75 -14.61 -19.09
C GLN A 447 -4.86 -13.44 -19.54
N PHE A 448 -3.59 -13.39 -19.09
CA PHE A 448 -2.65 -12.35 -19.49
C PHE A 448 -2.36 -12.40 -21.00
N ILE A 449 -2.13 -13.61 -21.53
CA ILE A 449 -1.86 -13.86 -22.95
C ILE A 449 -3.07 -13.50 -23.81
N ASP A 450 -4.26 -13.93 -23.42
CA ASP A 450 -5.50 -13.66 -24.16
C ASP A 450 -5.81 -12.15 -24.30
N ASN A 451 -5.43 -11.35 -23.30
CA ASN A 451 -5.61 -9.90 -23.29
C ASN A 451 -4.42 -9.12 -23.90
N LEU A 452 -3.32 -9.78 -24.25
CA LEU A 452 -2.15 -9.13 -24.84
C LEU A 452 -2.48 -8.62 -26.23
N ARG A 453 -2.17 -7.35 -26.51
CA ARG A 453 -2.16 -6.78 -27.86
C ARG A 453 -0.83 -6.10 -28.13
N ILE A 454 -0.30 -6.29 -29.32
CA ILE A 454 0.90 -5.61 -29.85
C ILE A 454 0.42 -4.50 -30.79
N LEU A 455 0.80 -3.27 -30.47
CA LEU A 455 0.40 -2.06 -31.15
C LEU A 455 1.62 -1.45 -31.85
N GLU A 456 1.50 -1.15 -33.14
CA GLU A 456 2.48 -0.36 -33.87
C GLU A 456 2.20 1.13 -33.64
N ARG A 457 3.22 1.88 -33.21
CA ARG A 457 3.05 3.26 -32.76
C ARG A 457 2.59 4.18 -33.88
N GLU A 458 3.13 4.02 -35.09
CA GLU A 458 2.86 4.87 -36.25
C GLU A 458 2.82 3.99 -37.52
N VAL A 459 1.71 4.04 -38.27
CA VAL A 459 1.52 3.35 -39.55
C VAL A 459 0.94 4.32 -40.56
N GLU A 460 1.49 4.39 -41.76
CA GLU A 460 0.92 5.18 -42.85
C GLU A 460 -0.21 4.41 -43.54
N VAL A 461 -1.44 4.94 -43.49
CA VAL A 461 -2.63 4.38 -44.14
C VAL A 461 -3.26 5.49 -44.99
N ASP A 462 -3.34 5.27 -46.30
CA ASP A 462 -3.96 6.19 -47.28
C ASP A 462 -3.45 7.64 -47.20
N GLY A 463 -2.15 7.85 -46.97
CA GLY A 463 -1.52 9.17 -46.85
C GLY A 463 -1.73 9.88 -45.51
N SER A 464 -2.25 9.16 -44.49
CA SER A 464 -2.43 9.62 -43.12
C SER A 464 -1.72 8.71 -42.12
N ILE A 465 -1.11 9.26 -41.06
CA ILE A 465 -0.44 8.46 -40.01
C ILE A 465 -1.49 8.01 -38.99
N ALA A 466 -1.73 6.70 -38.91
CA ALA A 466 -2.52 6.05 -37.88
C ALA A 466 -1.64 5.65 -36.69
N TYR A 467 -2.11 5.91 -35.47
CA TYR A 467 -1.37 5.64 -34.24
C TYR A 467 -1.91 4.43 -33.48
N ASP A 468 -1.00 3.65 -32.87
CA ASP A 468 -1.31 2.50 -32.02
C ASP A 468 -2.24 1.50 -32.72
N VAL A 469 -1.83 1.05 -33.91
CA VAL A 469 -2.56 0.08 -34.74
C VAL A 469 -2.29 -1.33 -34.20
N ASP A 470 -3.34 -2.11 -33.96
CA ASP A 470 -3.21 -3.47 -33.47
C ASP A 470 -2.69 -4.41 -34.56
N VAL A 471 -1.48 -4.91 -34.36
CA VAL A 471 -0.73 -5.79 -35.27
C VAL A 471 -0.47 -7.16 -34.62
N THR A 472 -1.19 -7.51 -33.56
CA THR A 472 -0.99 -8.77 -32.80
C THR A 472 -1.02 -10.00 -33.71
N ALA A 473 -1.94 -10.04 -34.68
CA ALA A 473 -2.09 -11.15 -35.62
C ALA A 473 -0.87 -11.35 -36.53
N ASN A 474 -0.02 -10.32 -36.71
CA ASN A 474 1.20 -10.43 -37.51
C ASN A 474 2.27 -11.27 -36.80
N PHE A 475 2.25 -11.26 -35.46
CA PHE A 475 3.21 -11.95 -34.61
C PHE A 475 2.72 -13.32 -34.13
N PHE A 476 1.42 -13.47 -33.90
CA PHE A 476 0.81 -14.71 -33.42
C PHE A 476 -0.22 -15.22 -34.43
N LYS A 477 0.25 -15.96 -35.43
CA LYS A 477 -0.55 -16.39 -36.59
C LYS A 477 -1.28 -17.70 -36.33
N ASN A 478 -0.65 -18.60 -35.59
CA ASN A 478 -1.16 -19.94 -35.32
C ASN A 478 -1.18 -20.25 -33.81
N GLU A 479 -1.81 -21.35 -33.42
CA GLU A 479 -1.87 -21.76 -32.01
C GLU A 479 -0.50 -22.06 -31.40
N THR A 480 0.45 -22.55 -32.19
CA THR A 480 1.81 -22.87 -31.74
C THR A 480 2.55 -21.62 -31.27
N ASP A 481 2.37 -20.47 -31.94
CA ASP A 481 2.96 -19.20 -31.54
C ASP A 481 2.49 -18.78 -30.13
N TRP A 482 1.19 -18.93 -29.86
CA TRP A 482 0.59 -18.67 -28.55
C TRP A 482 1.08 -19.65 -27.47
N VAL A 483 1.23 -20.93 -27.82
CA VAL A 483 1.77 -21.96 -26.93
C VAL A 483 3.23 -21.68 -26.58
N ASN A 484 4.04 -21.23 -27.55
CA ASN A 484 5.44 -20.86 -27.32
C ASN A 484 5.56 -19.63 -26.41
N LEU A 485 4.68 -18.64 -26.59
CA LEU A 485 4.60 -17.51 -25.67
C LEU A 485 4.24 -17.96 -24.26
N PHE A 486 3.27 -18.86 -24.12
CA PHE A 486 2.90 -19.42 -22.82
C PHE A 486 4.10 -20.10 -22.14
N ILE A 487 4.80 -20.98 -22.84
CA ILE A 487 5.98 -21.68 -22.31
C ILE A 487 7.04 -20.67 -21.83
N TRP A 488 7.38 -19.70 -22.68
CA TRP A 488 8.38 -18.68 -22.37
C TRP A 488 8.02 -17.83 -21.14
N LEU A 489 6.74 -17.45 -21.00
CA LEU A 489 6.27 -16.71 -19.83
C LEU A 489 6.15 -17.62 -18.59
N ASN A 490 5.86 -18.89 -18.75
CA ASN A 490 5.64 -19.85 -17.65
C ASN A 490 6.94 -20.14 -16.86
N ASP A 491 8.11 -19.92 -17.45
CA ASP A 491 9.39 -20.09 -16.76
C ASP A 491 9.89 -18.80 -16.10
N LYS A 492 9.21 -17.67 -16.30
CA LYS A 492 9.60 -16.35 -15.80
C LYS A 492 8.80 -15.92 -14.58
N LYS A 493 9.45 -15.16 -13.69
CA LYS A 493 8.79 -14.51 -12.54
C LYS A 493 7.92 -13.32 -12.98
N SER A 494 8.43 -12.50 -13.90
CA SER A 494 7.75 -11.32 -14.45
C SER A 494 8.26 -11.04 -15.86
N VAL A 495 7.56 -10.16 -16.59
CA VAL A 495 7.93 -9.71 -17.93
C VAL A 495 7.82 -8.19 -18.06
N LYS A 496 8.77 -7.58 -18.75
CA LYS A 496 8.75 -6.18 -19.21
C LYS A 496 8.47 -6.09 -20.71
N GLN A 497 8.04 -4.91 -21.18
CA GLN A 497 7.80 -4.68 -22.60
C GLN A 497 9.06 -4.98 -23.44
N ASP A 498 10.21 -4.43 -23.06
CA ASP A 498 11.46 -4.62 -23.78
C ASP A 498 11.91 -6.09 -23.84
N GLU A 499 11.55 -6.90 -22.84
CA GLU A 499 11.84 -8.34 -22.84
C GLU A 499 10.94 -9.08 -23.84
N LEU A 500 9.64 -8.78 -23.85
CA LEU A 500 8.70 -9.38 -24.80
C LEU A 500 9.03 -8.98 -26.24
N LEU A 501 9.19 -7.68 -26.51
CA LEU A 501 9.43 -7.17 -27.86
C LEU A 501 10.84 -7.53 -28.34
N GLY A 502 11.85 -7.34 -27.50
CA GLY A 502 13.25 -7.55 -27.88
C GLY A 502 13.70 -9.00 -27.84
N GLN A 503 13.46 -9.71 -26.72
CA GLN A 503 13.98 -11.07 -26.52
C GLN A 503 13.08 -12.15 -27.13
N PHE A 504 11.75 -12.02 -27.01
CA PHE A 504 10.83 -13.03 -27.51
C PHE A 504 10.44 -12.79 -28.98
N LEU A 505 10.02 -11.56 -29.34
CA LEU A 505 9.64 -11.23 -30.73
C LEU A 505 10.82 -10.83 -31.62
N GLY A 506 12.02 -10.61 -31.06
CA GLY A 506 13.22 -10.28 -31.83
C GLY A 506 13.23 -8.88 -32.46
N LEU A 507 12.38 -7.96 -31.98
CA LEU A 507 12.24 -6.61 -32.54
C LEU A 507 13.40 -5.71 -32.10
N LYS A 508 14.04 -5.04 -33.07
CA LYS A 508 15.11 -4.07 -32.79
C LYS A 508 14.55 -2.66 -32.59
N LYS A 509 15.28 -1.83 -31.85
CA LYS A 509 15.02 -0.38 -31.73
C LYS A 509 15.58 0.32 -32.97
N ASP A 510 14.88 1.34 -33.47
CA ASP A 510 15.37 2.14 -34.60
C ASP A 510 16.67 2.87 -34.23
N LYS A 511 17.57 3.05 -35.21
CA LYS A 511 18.84 3.76 -35.00
C LYS A 511 18.59 5.17 -34.44
N GLY A 512 19.06 5.42 -33.22
CA GLY A 512 18.96 6.72 -32.54
C GLY A 512 17.70 6.93 -31.67
N LYS A 513 16.74 6.00 -31.68
CA LYS A 513 15.56 6.05 -30.78
C LYS A 513 15.78 5.17 -29.55
N LYS A 514 15.29 5.62 -28.38
CA LYS A 514 15.37 4.86 -27.12
C LYS A 514 14.31 3.77 -26.97
N GLU A 515 13.26 3.82 -27.80
CA GLU A 515 12.05 3.00 -27.70
C GLU A 515 11.82 2.18 -28.98
N HIS A 516 11.06 1.09 -28.86
CA HIS A 516 10.63 0.28 -30.01
C HIS A 516 9.53 1.00 -30.81
N ASN A 517 9.44 0.73 -32.12
CA ASN A 517 8.30 1.18 -32.95
C ASN A 517 6.98 0.49 -32.56
N TYR A 518 7.09 -0.62 -31.83
CA TYR A 518 5.97 -1.38 -31.29
C TYR A 518 5.88 -1.18 -29.79
N ARG A 519 4.67 -1.29 -29.24
CA ARG A 519 4.40 -1.34 -27.81
C ARG A 519 3.31 -2.35 -27.52
N TRP A 520 3.18 -2.80 -26.27
CA TRP A 520 2.01 -3.57 -25.86
C TRP A 520 0.85 -2.65 -25.40
N ASN A 521 -0.35 -3.19 -25.27
CA ASN A 521 -1.50 -2.49 -24.69
C ASN A 521 -1.39 -2.24 -23.17
N TYR A 522 -0.40 -2.83 -22.51
CA TYR A 522 -0.11 -2.64 -21.09
C TYR A 522 0.76 -1.39 -20.81
N VAL A 523 0.94 -1.04 -19.54
CA VAL A 523 1.75 0.13 -19.15
C VAL A 523 3.23 -0.17 -19.43
N GLU A 524 3.88 0.67 -20.23
CA GLU A 524 5.25 0.42 -20.73
C GLU A 524 6.30 0.30 -19.61
N ASP A 525 6.31 1.22 -18.65
CA ASP A 525 7.28 1.27 -17.55
C ASP A 525 6.96 0.32 -16.38
N ARG A 526 6.08 -0.66 -16.58
CA ARG A 526 5.59 -1.54 -15.51
C ARG A 526 5.94 -2.99 -15.77
N ASP A 527 6.38 -3.65 -14.70
CA ASP A 527 6.61 -5.08 -14.67
C ASP A 527 5.30 -5.82 -14.40
N TYR A 528 5.02 -6.83 -15.22
CA TYR A 528 3.82 -7.67 -15.07
C TYR A 528 4.20 -9.06 -14.58
N PRO A 529 3.52 -9.60 -13.55
CA PRO A 529 3.87 -10.91 -13.01
C PRO A 529 3.58 -12.03 -14.00
N CYS A 530 4.44 -13.04 -14.02
CA CYS A 530 4.35 -14.31 -14.78
C CYS A 530 4.28 -15.47 -13.77
N ASN A 531 4.72 -16.69 -14.08
CA ASN A 531 4.61 -17.79 -13.12
C ASN A 531 5.72 -17.72 -12.04
N GLU A 532 5.49 -16.89 -11.03
CA GLU A 532 6.41 -16.68 -9.91
C GLU A 532 6.74 -17.98 -9.16
N THR A 533 5.76 -18.89 -9.03
CA THR A 533 5.93 -20.19 -8.39
C THR A 533 6.90 -21.06 -9.16
N ARG A 534 6.66 -21.23 -10.46
CA ARG A 534 7.52 -22.06 -11.31
C ARG A 534 8.91 -21.47 -11.44
N ALA A 535 9.05 -20.16 -11.62
CA ALA A 535 10.36 -19.50 -11.67
C ALA A 535 11.18 -19.70 -10.40
N LEU A 536 10.54 -19.64 -9.22
CA LEU A 536 11.21 -19.93 -7.93
C LEU A 536 11.68 -21.39 -7.88
N LEU A 537 10.82 -22.33 -8.27
CA LEU A 537 11.14 -23.76 -8.27
C LEU A 537 12.22 -24.10 -9.29
N LEU A 538 12.18 -23.54 -10.49
CA LEU A 538 13.22 -23.69 -11.52
C LEU A 538 14.58 -23.25 -10.98
N LYS A 539 14.63 -22.06 -10.38
CA LYS A 539 15.87 -21.55 -9.76
C LYS A 539 16.39 -22.49 -8.66
N ALA A 540 15.49 -23.05 -7.84
CA ALA A 540 15.91 -23.94 -6.76
C ALA A 540 16.40 -25.31 -7.28
N LEU A 541 15.74 -25.85 -8.31
CA LEU A 541 16.04 -27.16 -8.88
C LEU A 541 17.22 -27.15 -9.85
N SER A 542 17.59 -25.99 -10.39
CA SER A 542 18.75 -25.89 -11.28
C SER A 542 20.08 -26.19 -10.61
N TYR A 543 20.16 -25.97 -9.30
CA TYR A 543 21.32 -26.39 -8.51
C TYR A 543 21.41 -27.92 -8.34
N CYS A 544 20.35 -28.65 -8.68
CA CYS A 544 20.24 -30.10 -8.48
C CYS A 544 19.99 -30.86 -9.79
N GLU A 545 20.08 -30.19 -10.95
CA GLU A 545 19.86 -30.75 -12.29
C GLU A 545 18.52 -31.52 -12.40
N ALA A 546 17.45 -30.95 -11.82
CA ALA A 546 16.14 -31.59 -11.71
C ALA A 546 14.99 -30.72 -12.25
N GLU A 547 15.27 -29.73 -13.10
CA GLU A 547 14.30 -28.78 -13.64
C GLU A 547 13.20 -29.46 -14.46
N ASP A 548 13.56 -30.46 -15.25
CA ASP A 548 12.64 -31.22 -16.12
C ASP A 548 11.50 -31.89 -15.35
N ARG A 549 11.70 -32.17 -14.05
CA ARG A 549 10.65 -32.73 -13.18
C ARG A 549 9.46 -31.80 -13.02
N LEU A 550 9.62 -30.49 -13.24
CA LEU A 550 8.53 -29.53 -13.15
C LEU A 550 7.53 -29.64 -14.30
N ASP A 551 7.86 -30.35 -15.38
CA ASP A 551 6.91 -30.61 -16.47
C ASP A 551 5.85 -31.64 -16.08
N ASP A 552 6.13 -32.48 -15.07
CA ASP A 552 5.10 -33.25 -14.39
C ASP A 552 4.31 -32.35 -13.43
N PHE A 553 3.04 -32.11 -13.78
CA PHE A 553 2.14 -31.32 -12.96
C PHE A 553 1.91 -31.96 -11.58
N SER A 554 1.87 -33.28 -11.47
CA SER A 554 1.63 -33.98 -10.20
C SER A 554 2.79 -33.78 -9.23
N PHE A 555 4.03 -33.92 -9.73
CA PHE A 555 5.25 -33.59 -9.00
C PHE A 555 5.25 -32.13 -8.54
N THR A 556 5.03 -31.20 -9.47
CA THR A 556 5.00 -29.76 -9.20
C THR A 556 3.96 -29.39 -8.15
N TYR A 557 2.75 -29.92 -8.27
CA TYR A 557 1.65 -29.65 -7.35
C TYR A 557 1.94 -30.18 -5.96
N SER A 558 2.48 -31.39 -5.85
CA SER A 558 2.82 -32.02 -4.57
C SER A 558 3.96 -31.29 -3.87
N LEU A 559 5.00 -30.91 -4.61
CA LEU A 559 6.12 -30.12 -4.11
C LEU A 559 5.67 -28.74 -3.64
N TRP A 560 4.87 -28.04 -4.47
CA TRP A 560 4.26 -26.77 -4.08
C TRP A 560 3.43 -26.92 -2.81
N HIS A 561 2.58 -27.95 -2.71
CA HIS A 561 1.71 -28.15 -1.55
C HIS A 561 2.51 -28.36 -0.25
N LEU A 562 3.62 -29.11 -0.31
CA LEU A 562 4.54 -29.29 0.81
C LEU A 562 5.15 -27.94 1.23
N LEU A 563 5.72 -27.20 0.28
CA LEU A 563 6.36 -25.90 0.52
C LEU A 563 5.38 -24.80 0.95
N TYR A 564 4.11 -24.88 0.55
CA TYR A 564 3.09 -23.91 0.91
C TYR A 564 2.45 -24.21 2.28
N SER A 565 2.32 -25.49 2.64
CA SER A 565 1.55 -25.90 3.84
C SER A 565 2.38 -25.97 5.11
N VAL A 566 3.70 -26.22 4.99
CA VAL A 566 4.58 -26.40 6.15
C VAL A 566 5.31 -25.10 6.47
N GLU A 567 4.99 -24.52 7.64
CA GLU A 567 5.57 -23.27 8.15
C GLU A 567 6.82 -23.50 9.02
N ASP A 568 6.96 -24.70 9.55
CA ASP A 568 8.05 -25.08 10.44
C ASP A 568 9.24 -25.63 9.65
N LYS A 569 10.44 -25.10 9.88
CA LYS A 569 11.65 -25.46 9.11
C LYS A 569 12.10 -26.90 9.37
N ILE A 570 11.90 -27.40 10.60
CA ILE A 570 12.28 -28.77 10.99
C ILE A 570 11.30 -29.77 10.37
N GLU A 571 10.00 -29.49 10.47
CA GLU A 571 8.98 -30.31 9.80
C GLU A 571 9.15 -30.30 8.27
N LEU A 572 9.49 -29.14 7.70
CA LEU A 572 9.73 -29.02 6.26
C LEU A 572 10.95 -29.84 5.83
N LYS A 573 12.05 -29.80 6.61
CA LYS A 573 13.24 -30.63 6.34
C LYS A 573 12.87 -32.11 6.28
N SER A 574 12.17 -32.61 7.31
CA SER A 574 11.73 -34.01 7.34
C SER A 574 10.77 -34.34 6.19
N GLY A 575 9.89 -33.41 5.84
CA GLY A 575 8.98 -33.54 4.69
C GLY A 575 9.72 -33.62 3.36
N LEU A 576 10.73 -32.78 3.16
CA LEU A 576 11.56 -32.73 1.96
C LEU A 576 12.46 -33.96 1.86
N GLU A 577 13.03 -34.46 2.95
CA GLU A 577 13.81 -35.72 2.97
C GLU A 577 12.95 -36.91 2.52
N LYS A 578 11.72 -37.02 3.05
CA LYS A 578 10.77 -38.07 2.63
C LYS A 578 10.33 -37.89 1.17
N PHE A 579 10.16 -36.65 0.72
CA PHE A 579 9.81 -36.35 -0.66
C PHE A 579 10.97 -36.71 -1.61
N ALA A 580 12.20 -36.34 -1.26
CA ALA A 580 13.40 -36.66 -2.01
C ALA A 580 13.62 -38.16 -2.12
N LEU A 581 13.44 -38.91 -1.03
CA LEU A 581 13.53 -40.37 -1.03
C LEU A 581 12.49 -41.01 -1.98
N ARG A 582 11.24 -40.54 -1.95
CA ARG A 582 10.17 -41.04 -2.81
C ARG A 582 10.44 -40.78 -4.31
N HIS A 583 11.04 -39.64 -4.63
CA HIS A 583 11.29 -39.19 -6.00
C HIS A 583 12.73 -39.41 -6.47
N GLN A 584 13.57 -40.11 -5.67
CA GLN A 584 14.97 -40.41 -5.96
C GLN A 584 15.81 -39.14 -6.26
N LEU A 585 15.68 -38.12 -5.41
CA LEU A 585 16.37 -36.84 -5.56
C LEU A 585 17.57 -36.75 -4.59
N PRO A 586 18.64 -36.00 -4.96
CA PRO A 586 19.84 -35.88 -4.15
C PRO A 586 19.61 -35.08 -2.86
N GLN A 587 20.48 -35.23 -1.87
CA GLN A 587 20.40 -34.47 -0.61
C GLN A 587 20.45 -32.95 -0.83
N LEU A 588 21.15 -32.51 -1.88
CA LEU A 588 21.24 -31.11 -2.29
C LEU A 588 19.85 -30.49 -2.55
N PHE A 589 18.87 -31.29 -3.02
CA PHE A 589 17.48 -30.85 -3.21
C PHE A 589 16.85 -30.34 -1.90
N VAL A 590 17.11 -31.05 -0.80
CA VAL A 590 16.58 -30.70 0.52
C VAL A 590 17.19 -29.39 0.99
N GLU A 591 18.50 -29.22 0.84
CA GLU A 591 19.24 -28.02 1.25
C GLU A 591 18.79 -26.77 0.49
N GLN A 592 18.67 -26.88 -0.84
CA GLN A 592 18.25 -25.76 -1.68
C GLN A 592 16.80 -25.33 -1.40
N LEU A 593 15.89 -26.29 -1.29
CA LEU A 593 14.48 -25.98 -1.01
C LEU A 593 14.24 -25.49 0.42
N LEU A 594 15.05 -25.90 1.39
CA LEU A 594 14.98 -25.35 2.75
C LEU A 594 15.33 -23.86 2.80
N ASN A 595 16.22 -23.41 1.91
CA ASN A 595 16.62 -22.01 1.78
C ASN A 595 15.65 -21.18 0.93
N THR A 596 14.68 -21.81 0.26
CA THR A 596 13.69 -21.04 -0.51
C THR A 596 12.72 -20.28 0.39
N PRO A 597 12.40 -19.01 0.07
CA PRO A 597 11.43 -18.24 0.82
C PRO A 597 10.04 -18.90 0.76
N PRO A 598 9.24 -18.81 1.83
CA PRO A 598 7.88 -19.33 1.81
C PRO A 598 7.03 -18.54 0.82
N PHE A 599 6.08 -19.22 0.18
CA PHE A 599 5.12 -18.57 -0.70
C PHE A 599 4.22 -17.61 0.07
N GLU A 600 3.97 -16.44 -0.52
CA GLU A 600 3.06 -15.46 0.08
C GLU A 600 1.63 -16.01 0.20
N LYS A 601 0.99 -15.77 1.34
CA LYS A 601 -0.40 -16.19 1.61
C LYS A 601 -1.40 -15.22 1.01
N GLU A 602 -1.28 -14.99 -0.28
CA GLU A 602 -2.23 -14.23 -1.08
C GLU A 602 -3.23 -15.16 -1.77
N TYR A 603 -4.43 -14.65 -2.05
CA TYR A 603 -5.51 -15.44 -2.62
C TYR A 603 -6.06 -14.81 -3.90
N GLY A 604 -6.46 -15.67 -4.85
CA GLY A 604 -7.15 -15.29 -6.07
C GLY A 604 -8.63 -14.99 -5.87
N SER A 605 -9.34 -14.76 -6.97
CA SER A 605 -10.79 -14.46 -6.97
C SER A 605 -11.67 -15.71 -6.95
N TYR A 606 -11.13 -16.87 -7.35
CA TYR A 606 -11.88 -18.12 -7.52
C TYR A 606 -11.29 -19.24 -6.66
N SER A 607 -12.08 -20.28 -6.39
CA SER A 607 -11.59 -21.51 -5.77
C SER A 607 -10.82 -22.36 -6.77
N GLU A 608 -10.00 -23.29 -6.27
CA GLU A 608 -9.34 -24.30 -7.09
C GLU A 608 -10.35 -25.13 -7.89
N LYS A 609 -11.49 -25.49 -7.29
CA LYS A 609 -12.56 -26.22 -7.98
C LYS A 609 -13.11 -25.45 -9.17
N ALA A 610 -13.30 -24.14 -9.02
CA ALA A 610 -13.79 -23.30 -10.11
C ALA A 610 -12.75 -23.16 -11.23
N ILE A 611 -11.49 -22.95 -10.86
CA ILE A 611 -10.39 -22.85 -11.83
C ILE A 611 -10.24 -24.15 -12.61
N LYS A 612 -10.31 -25.33 -11.97
CA LYS A 612 -10.25 -26.63 -12.66
C LYS A 612 -11.35 -26.83 -13.70
N ARG A 613 -12.49 -26.16 -13.57
CA ARG A 613 -13.58 -26.20 -14.57
C ARG A 613 -13.42 -25.17 -15.68
N LEU A 614 -12.89 -24.00 -15.35
CA LEU A 614 -12.68 -22.91 -16.31
C LEU A 614 -11.45 -23.15 -17.20
N LEU A 615 -10.37 -23.65 -16.60
CA LEU A 615 -9.06 -23.76 -17.24
C LEU A 615 -9.05 -24.65 -18.50
N PRO A 616 -9.75 -25.81 -18.57
CA PRO A 616 -9.88 -26.58 -19.80
C PRO A 616 -10.36 -25.76 -21.00
N LEU A 617 -11.31 -24.83 -20.79
CA LEU A 617 -11.87 -24.00 -21.87
C LEU A 617 -10.95 -22.85 -22.30
N MET A 618 -9.97 -22.49 -21.46
CA MET A 618 -9.04 -21.37 -21.71
C MET A 618 -7.71 -21.82 -22.34
N ARG A 619 -7.36 -23.10 -22.19
CA ARG A 619 -6.14 -23.70 -22.73
C ARG A 619 -6.16 -23.71 -24.26
N ARG A 620 -4.98 -23.83 -24.88
CA ARG A 620 -4.76 -23.82 -26.34
C ARG A 620 -3.77 -24.91 -26.76
N GLY A 621 -3.81 -25.34 -28.02
CA GLY A 621 -2.88 -26.30 -28.60
C GLY A 621 -2.70 -27.55 -27.74
N LYS A 622 -1.44 -27.96 -27.49
CA LYS A 622 -1.11 -29.16 -26.71
C LYS A 622 -1.62 -29.17 -25.25
N TYR A 623 -2.02 -28.02 -24.72
CA TYR A 623 -2.56 -27.92 -23.36
C TYR A 623 -4.08 -28.09 -23.32
N TRP A 624 -4.76 -27.99 -24.45
CA TRP A 624 -6.20 -28.17 -24.55
C TRP A 624 -6.54 -29.62 -24.86
N ASP A 625 -7.47 -30.18 -24.08
CA ASP A 625 -7.99 -31.52 -24.28
C ASP A 625 -9.46 -31.55 -23.84
N ILE A 626 -10.33 -32.00 -24.76
CA ILE A 626 -11.76 -32.11 -24.56
C ILE A 626 -12.12 -33.02 -23.39
N ASP A 627 -11.32 -34.06 -23.11
CA ASP A 627 -11.58 -35.02 -22.04
C ASP A 627 -11.31 -34.46 -20.65
N THR A 628 -10.62 -33.32 -20.57
CA THR A 628 -10.43 -32.60 -19.32
C THR A 628 -11.64 -31.75 -18.90
N ILE A 629 -12.61 -31.54 -19.80
CA ILE A 629 -13.85 -30.79 -19.51
C ILE A 629 -14.82 -31.69 -18.73
N ASP A 630 -15.40 -31.18 -17.62
CA ASP A 630 -16.32 -31.97 -16.80
C ASP A 630 -17.65 -32.26 -17.50
N ASN A 631 -18.22 -33.45 -17.26
CA ASN A 631 -19.42 -33.93 -17.94
C ASN A 631 -20.61 -32.96 -17.90
N LYS A 632 -20.79 -32.24 -16.78
CA LYS A 632 -21.87 -31.25 -16.66
C LYS A 632 -21.67 -30.08 -17.63
N THR A 633 -20.44 -29.62 -17.78
CA THR A 633 -20.08 -28.56 -18.74
C THR A 633 -20.17 -29.07 -20.18
N LYS A 634 -19.74 -30.32 -20.46
CA LYS A 634 -19.92 -30.95 -21.78
C LYS A 634 -21.39 -31.00 -22.21
N GLN A 635 -22.27 -31.49 -21.33
CA GLN A 635 -23.73 -31.52 -21.59
C GLN A 635 -24.28 -30.12 -21.87
N ARG A 636 -23.79 -29.12 -21.13
CA ARG A 636 -24.22 -27.74 -21.31
C ARG A 636 -23.75 -27.13 -22.62
N ILE A 637 -22.51 -27.41 -23.02
CA ILE A 637 -21.99 -27.05 -24.35
C ILE A 637 -22.85 -27.69 -25.44
N GLN A 638 -23.17 -28.98 -25.30
CA GLN A 638 -24.01 -29.71 -26.26
C GLN A 638 -25.39 -29.05 -26.41
N ARG A 639 -26.06 -28.72 -25.29
CA ARG A 639 -27.35 -28.00 -25.30
C ARG A 639 -27.28 -26.64 -25.98
N ILE A 640 -26.15 -25.94 -25.86
CA ILE A 640 -25.93 -24.63 -26.52
C ILE A 640 -25.78 -24.82 -28.03
N ILE A 641 -25.03 -25.85 -28.45
CA ILE A 641 -24.85 -26.20 -29.86
C ILE A 641 -26.19 -26.61 -30.49
N ASP A 642 -26.94 -27.48 -29.81
CA ASP A 642 -28.21 -28.04 -30.28
C ASP A 642 -29.38 -27.02 -30.24
N GLY A 643 -29.19 -25.88 -29.57
CA GLY A 643 -30.21 -24.84 -29.44
C GLY A 643 -31.35 -25.20 -28.48
N GLU A 644 -31.15 -26.17 -27.58
CA GLU A 644 -32.17 -26.64 -26.64
C GLU A 644 -32.53 -25.58 -25.59
N VAL A 645 -33.83 -25.48 -25.27
CA VAL A 645 -34.34 -24.58 -24.22
C VAL A 645 -34.13 -25.21 -22.83
N ASP A 646 -33.06 -24.76 -22.16
CA ASP A 646 -32.71 -25.11 -20.78
C ASP A 646 -32.74 -23.85 -19.88
N ASP A 647 -33.63 -23.85 -18.89
CA ASP A 647 -33.79 -22.75 -17.91
C ASP A 647 -32.53 -22.49 -17.06
N SER A 648 -31.59 -23.43 -17.01
CA SER A 648 -30.30 -23.25 -16.33
C SER A 648 -29.28 -22.43 -17.15
N ILE A 649 -29.57 -22.16 -18.42
CA ILE A 649 -28.75 -21.34 -19.33
C ILE A 649 -29.40 -19.98 -19.51
N SER A 650 -28.73 -18.91 -19.08
CA SER A 650 -29.26 -17.56 -19.24
C SER A 650 -29.34 -17.16 -20.72
N ILE A 651 -30.35 -16.35 -21.07
CA ILE A 651 -30.51 -15.77 -22.42
C ILE A 651 -29.22 -15.06 -22.86
N ARG A 652 -28.63 -14.29 -21.95
CA ARG A 652 -27.35 -13.61 -22.15
C ARG A 652 -26.21 -14.58 -22.50
N ALA A 653 -26.15 -15.76 -21.87
CA ALA A 653 -25.14 -16.76 -22.22
C ALA A 653 -25.33 -17.28 -23.66
N ARG A 654 -26.58 -17.45 -24.11
CA ARG A 654 -26.88 -17.85 -25.50
C ARG A 654 -26.49 -16.79 -26.50
N GLU A 655 -26.86 -15.53 -26.27
CA GLU A 655 -26.47 -14.41 -27.13
C GLU A 655 -24.95 -14.31 -27.29
N LYS A 656 -24.19 -14.55 -26.21
CA LYS A 656 -22.72 -14.50 -26.24
C LYS A 656 -22.07 -15.71 -26.91
N LEU A 657 -22.79 -16.82 -27.04
CA LEU A 657 -22.28 -18.09 -27.57
C LEU A 657 -22.90 -18.46 -28.92
N GLU A 658 -23.66 -17.56 -29.54
CA GLU A 658 -24.38 -17.80 -30.80
C GLU A 658 -23.46 -18.24 -31.96
N GLY A 659 -22.18 -17.83 -31.94
CA GLY A 659 -21.18 -18.21 -32.93
C GLY A 659 -20.52 -19.58 -32.73
N TYR A 660 -20.80 -20.29 -31.62
CA TYR A 660 -20.14 -21.54 -31.25
C TYR A 660 -21.01 -22.74 -31.60
N ARG A 661 -20.67 -23.44 -32.68
CA ARG A 661 -21.45 -24.53 -33.29
C ARG A 661 -20.79 -25.91 -33.21
N THR A 662 -19.51 -26.00 -32.82
CA THR A 662 -18.82 -27.29 -32.62
C THR A 662 -18.04 -27.30 -31.30
N LEU A 663 -17.74 -28.49 -30.76
CA LEU A 663 -17.02 -28.60 -29.48
C LEU A 663 -15.57 -28.10 -29.57
N GLU A 664 -14.94 -28.21 -30.73
CA GLU A 664 -13.56 -27.78 -30.99
C GLU A 664 -13.41 -26.26 -30.89
N GLN A 665 -14.51 -25.51 -31.02
CA GLN A 665 -14.52 -24.06 -30.85
C GLN A 665 -14.49 -23.63 -29.38
N PHE A 666 -14.68 -24.55 -28.42
CA PHE A 666 -14.62 -24.28 -26.98
C PHE A 666 -13.20 -24.42 -26.41
N THR A 667 -12.22 -23.92 -27.17
CA THR A 667 -10.81 -23.73 -26.81
C THR A 667 -10.50 -22.24 -26.76
N ALA A 668 -9.38 -21.86 -26.15
CA ALA A 668 -8.88 -20.48 -26.19
C ALA A 668 -9.86 -19.40 -25.66
N LEU A 669 -10.88 -19.79 -24.88
CA LEU A 669 -11.94 -18.85 -24.50
C LEU A 669 -11.43 -17.81 -23.51
N PRO A 670 -11.82 -16.53 -23.66
CA PRO A 670 -11.55 -15.53 -22.64
C PRO A 670 -12.28 -15.93 -21.34
N LEU A 671 -11.66 -15.61 -20.19
CA LEU A 671 -12.18 -15.99 -18.87
C LEU A 671 -13.66 -15.63 -18.66
N TRP A 672 -14.12 -14.52 -19.24
CA TRP A 672 -15.50 -14.09 -19.13
C TRP A 672 -16.48 -15.00 -19.87
N LEU A 673 -16.09 -15.50 -21.04
CA LEU A 673 -16.90 -16.40 -21.83
C LEU A 673 -16.88 -17.82 -21.25
N ALA A 674 -15.72 -18.29 -20.79
CA ALA A 674 -15.60 -19.54 -20.04
C ALA A 674 -16.50 -19.52 -18.78
N GLY A 675 -16.61 -18.38 -18.10
CA GLY A 675 -17.55 -18.18 -17.00
C GLY A 675 -19.01 -18.42 -17.40
N TYR A 676 -19.45 -17.86 -18.54
CA TYR A 676 -20.80 -18.13 -19.04
C TYR A 676 -21.01 -19.60 -19.40
N VAL A 677 -20.04 -20.25 -20.05
CA VAL A 677 -20.12 -21.67 -20.43
C VAL A 677 -20.26 -22.57 -19.21
N VAL A 678 -19.49 -22.33 -18.13
CA VAL A 678 -19.51 -23.20 -16.93
C VAL A 678 -20.62 -22.82 -15.96
N TYR A 679 -20.84 -21.52 -15.72
CA TYR A 679 -21.66 -21.01 -14.60
C TYR A 679 -22.86 -20.14 -15.00
N SER A 680 -23.10 -19.90 -16.29
CA SER A 680 -24.18 -19.03 -16.82
C SER A 680 -24.00 -17.55 -16.47
N ARG A 681 -22.85 -17.19 -15.88
CA ARG A 681 -22.51 -15.85 -15.41
C ARG A 681 -20.99 -15.67 -15.32
N HIS A 682 -20.53 -14.41 -15.39
CA HIS A 682 -19.11 -14.08 -15.19
C HIS A 682 -18.84 -13.27 -13.91
N ALA A 683 -19.17 -11.97 -13.93
CA ALA A 683 -18.94 -11.04 -12.82
C ALA A 683 -20.23 -10.67 -12.06
N GLU A 684 -21.37 -11.18 -12.52
CA GLU A 684 -22.67 -10.95 -11.91
C GLU A 684 -22.71 -11.61 -10.53
N SER A 685 -23.17 -10.86 -9.53
CA SER A 685 -23.32 -11.37 -8.17
C SER A 685 -24.44 -12.39 -8.16
N GLY A 686 -24.18 -13.60 -7.67
CA GLY A 686 -25.22 -14.63 -7.60
C GLY A 686 -26.39 -14.32 -6.69
N ASP A 687 -26.19 -13.40 -5.75
CA ASP A 687 -27.17 -12.95 -4.78
C ASP A 687 -27.45 -11.47 -5.01
N VAL A 688 -28.43 -11.18 -5.88
CA VAL A 688 -28.96 -9.81 -6.06
C VAL A 688 -30.07 -9.63 -5.04
N THR A 689 -29.81 -8.84 -4.00
CA THR A 689 -30.81 -8.53 -2.97
C THR A 689 -31.55 -7.24 -3.35
N LYS A 690 -32.88 -7.31 -3.42
CA LYS A 690 -33.77 -6.14 -3.44
C LYS A 690 -34.49 -6.07 -2.09
N TRP A 691 -34.45 -4.91 -1.45
CA TRP A 691 -35.29 -4.64 -0.29
C TRP A 691 -36.58 -3.99 -0.80
N ASP A 692 -37.73 -4.56 -0.46
CA ASP A 692 -39.03 -4.02 -0.86
C ASP A 692 -39.60 -3.05 0.21
N SER A 693 -38.96 -2.95 1.38
CA SER A 693 -39.39 -2.04 2.44
C SER A 693 -38.23 -1.55 3.34
N PRO A 694 -38.40 -0.43 4.06
CA PRO A 694 -37.44 0.04 5.05
C PRO A 694 -37.14 -0.98 6.16
N GLU A 695 -38.12 -1.81 6.54
CA GLU A 695 -37.97 -2.87 7.55
C GLU A 695 -37.07 -4.01 7.08
N ALA A 696 -37.10 -4.34 5.78
CA ALA A 696 -36.18 -5.32 5.20
C ALA A 696 -34.72 -4.84 5.26
N LEU A 697 -34.50 -3.54 5.02
CA LEU A 697 -33.19 -2.91 5.21
C LEU A 697 -32.78 -2.88 6.69
N ASP A 698 -33.70 -2.60 7.61
CA ASP A 698 -33.42 -2.64 9.05
C ASP A 698 -33.05 -4.06 9.53
N HIS A 699 -33.74 -5.09 9.04
CA HIS A 699 -33.39 -6.49 9.30
C HIS A 699 -31.96 -6.80 8.83
N TYR A 700 -31.60 -6.36 7.63
CA TYR A 700 -30.24 -6.49 7.13
C TYR A 700 -29.22 -5.82 8.06
N ILE A 701 -29.48 -4.58 8.49
CA ILE A 701 -28.58 -3.83 9.38
C ILE A 701 -28.40 -4.53 10.74
N GLN A 702 -29.46 -5.12 11.30
CA GLN A 702 -29.44 -5.71 12.64
C GLN A 702 -28.97 -7.17 12.67
N VAL A 703 -29.32 -7.96 11.66
CA VAL A 703 -29.17 -9.43 11.68
C VAL A 703 -28.10 -9.91 10.69
N GLU A 704 -28.06 -9.35 9.49
CA GLU A 704 -27.19 -9.85 8.41
C GLU A 704 -25.85 -9.13 8.33
N PHE A 705 -25.81 -7.83 8.67
CA PHE A 705 -24.60 -7.02 8.64
C PHE A 705 -23.68 -7.39 9.81
N LYS A 706 -22.78 -8.34 9.55
CA LYS A 706 -21.81 -8.81 10.55
C LYS A 706 -20.84 -7.70 10.93
N GLN A 707 -20.74 -7.42 12.23
CA GLN A 707 -19.73 -6.53 12.77
C GLN A 707 -18.32 -7.03 12.41
N TYR A 708 -17.42 -6.11 12.05
CA TYR A 708 -16.07 -6.37 11.53
C TYR A 708 -16.04 -7.12 10.18
N SER A 709 -17.12 -7.04 9.40
CA SER A 709 -17.16 -7.56 8.03
C SER A 709 -16.33 -6.70 7.08
N LEU A 710 -16.15 -5.41 7.39
CA LEU A 710 -15.31 -4.50 6.63
C LEU A 710 -13.93 -4.37 7.30
N ARG A 711 -12.88 -4.28 6.49
CA ARG A 711 -11.48 -4.26 6.97
C ARG A 711 -11.11 -3.03 7.81
N ASN A 712 -11.94 -1.99 7.77
CA ASN A 712 -11.67 -0.72 8.42
C ASN A 712 -12.89 -0.33 9.29
N PRO A 713 -12.74 -0.22 10.62
CA PRO A 713 -13.85 0.03 11.53
C PRO A 713 -14.50 1.42 11.34
N ILE A 714 -13.72 2.45 10.99
CA ILE A 714 -14.25 3.79 10.70
C ILE A 714 -15.15 3.72 9.47
N VAL A 715 -14.70 3.02 8.43
CA VAL A 715 -15.49 2.80 7.23
C VAL A 715 -16.76 2.01 7.53
N GLU A 716 -16.66 0.96 8.34
CA GLU A 716 -17.83 0.17 8.74
C GLU A 716 -18.89 1.01 9.45
N GLN A 717 -18.46 1.86 10.38
CA GLN A 717 -19.34 2.77 11.09
C GLN A 717 -20.02 3.77 10.13
N ILE A 718 -19.28 4.36 9.19
CA ILE A 718 -19.85 5.30 8.21
C ILE A 718 -20.85 4.61 7.29
N VAL A 719 -20.53 3.41 6.79
CA VAL A 719 -21.43 2.63 5.93
C VAL A 719 -22.73 2.35 6.67
N LEU A 720 -22.64 1.88 7.92
CA LEU A 720 -23.80 1.53 8.74
C LEU A 720 -24.65 2.77 9.09
N GLU A 721 -24.03 3.89 9.46
CA GLU A 721 -24.74 5.15 9.68
C GLU A 721 -25.40 5.66 8.40
N THR A 722 -24.77 5.48 7.24
CA THR A 722 -25.37 5.85 5.95
C THR A 722 -26.62 5.02 5.67
N LEU A 723 -26.57 3.69 5.89
CA LEU A 723 -27.74 2.82 5.70
C LEU A 723 -28.89 3.19 6.65
N ARG A 724 -28.59 3.53 7.91
CA ARG A 724 -29.60 4.03 8.87
C ARG A 724 -30.27 5.31 8.38
N VAL A 725 -29.47 6.28 7.93
CA VAL A 725 -29.98 7.53 7.35
C VAL A 725 -30.88 7.23 6.14
N VAL A 726 -30.45 6.36 5.22
CA VAL A 726 -31.26 5.98 4.05
C VAL A 726 -32.57 5.30 4.48
N LYS A 727 -32.52 4.36 5.44
CA LYS A 727 -33.70 3.68 5.98
C LYS A 727 -34.70 4.66 6.60
N ASP A 728 -34.23 5.62 7.38
CA ASP A 728 -35.09 6.61 8.03
C ASP A 728 -35.69 7.59 7.01
N LEU A 729 -34.90 8.02 6.03
CA LEU A 729 -35.39 8.85 4.93
C LEU A 729 -36.40 8.10 4.05
N TRP A 730 -36.18 6.82 3.79
CA TRP A 730 -37.11 5.97 3.04
C TRP A 730 -38.44 5.82 3.80
N SER A 731 -38.37 5.64 5.12
CA SER A 731 -39.57 5.56 5.98
C SER A 731 -40.36 6.88 5.99
N LEU A 732 -39.67 8.03 5.96
CA LEU A 732 -40.29 9.34 6.10
C LEU A 732 -40.85 9.89 4.77
N TYR A 733 -40.12 9.71 3.66
CA TYR A 733 -40.47 10.30 2.36
C TYR A 733 -41.06 9.28 1.38
N GLY A 734 -40.96 7.98 1.65
CA GLY A 734 -41.39 6.91 0.76
C GLY A 734 -40.34 6.58 -0.31
N ASP A 735 -40.76 5.86 -1.36
CA ASP A 735 -39.84 5.27 -2.33
C ASP A 735 -39.00 6.31 -3.10
N PHE A 736 -37.73 5.97 -3.29
CA PHE A 736 -36.79 6.74 -4.09
C PHE A 736 -36.70 6.15 -5.50
N SER A 737 -36.71 7.01 -6.52
CA SER A 737 -36.47 6.61 -7.91
C SER A 737 -34.98 6.45 -8.19
N GLU A 738 -34.14 7.33 -7.65
CA GLU A 738 -32.69 7.33 -7.87
C GLU A 738 -31.95 7.73 -6.57
N ILE A 739 -30.76 7.16 -6.35
CA ILE A 739 -29.84 7.54 -5.27
C ILE A 739 -28.53 8.02 -5.89
N HIS A 740 -28.14 9.26 -5.59
CA HIS A 740 -26.88 9.85 -6.06
C HIS A 740 -25.88 9.87 -4.92
N LEU A 741 -24.66 9.37 -5.15
CA LEU A 741 -23.66 9.15 -4.10
C LEU A 741 -22.32 9.84 -4.43
N GLU A 742 -21.85 10.71 -3.54
CA GLU A 742 -20.44 11.10 -3.45
C GLU A 742 -19.83 10.52 -2.17
N LEU A 743 -18.74 9.77 -2.32
CA LEU A 743 -17.91 9.35 -1.19
C LEU A 743 -16.68 10.26 -1.06
N GLY A 744 -16.34 10.63 0.17
CA GLY A 744 -15.15 11.41 0.51
C GLY A 744 -13.85 10.73 0.09
N ARG A 745 -12.85 11.52 -0.31
CA ARG A 745 -11.57 11.00 -0.83
C ARG A 745 -10.85 10.12 0.19
N ASP A 746 -10.87 10.49 1.46
CA ASP A 746 -10.15 9.77 2.51
C ASP A 746 -10.74 8.40 2.80
N ILE A 747 -12.06 8.24 2.68
CA ILE A 747 -12.74 6.94 2.76
C ILE A 747 -12.32 6.05 1.61
N LYS A 748 -12.18 6.63 0.42
CA LYS A 748 -11.80 5.93 -0.79
C LYS A 748 -10.34 5.39 -0.66
N ASN A 749 -9.39 6.17 -0.16
CA ASN A 749 -7.95 5.94 -0.34
C ASN A 749 -7.33 4.90 0.63
N SER A 750 -6.32 4.14 0.18
CA SER A 750 -5.47 3.34 1.07
C SER A 750 -4.62 4.23 1.99
N ALA A 751 -4.02 3.66 3.05
CA ALA A 751 -3.13 4.40 3.95
C ALA A 751 -1.95 5.08 3.22
N SER A 752 -1.27 4.37 2.32
CA SER A 752 -0.15 4.92 1.55
C SER A 752 -0.57 6.06 0.62
N VAL A 753 -1.73 5.94 -0.03
CA VAL A 753 -2.25 6.98 -0.93
C VAL A 753 -2.73 8.20 -0.13
N ARG A 754 -3.38 7.99 1.03
CA ARG A 754 -3.74 9.07 1.96
C ARG A 754 -2.52 9.85 2.41
N ASN A 755 -1.47 9.15 2.86
CA ASN A 755 -0.20 9.78 3.24
C ASN A 755 0.36 10.64 2.10
N ARG A 756 0.51 10.08 0.89
CA ARG A 756 1.00 10.83 -0.28
C ARG A 756 0.15 12.07 -0.59
N ILE A 757 -1.18 11.96 -0.48
CA ILE A 757 -2.09 13.10 -0.68
C ILE A 757 -1.90 14.14 0.43
N SER A 758 -1.79 13.72 1.68
CA SER A 758 -1.55 14.59 2.84
C SER A 758 -0.22 15.33 2.69
N THR A 759 0.87 14.63 2.35
CA THR A 759 2.18 15.24 2.10
C THR A 759 2.08 16.28 1.00
N ARG A 760 1.44 15.95 -0.13
CA ARG A 760 1.26 16.88 -1.24
C ARG A 760 0.38 18.08 -0.87
N GLN A 761 -0.65 17.88 -0.05
CA GLN A 761 -1.50 18.98 0.45
C GLN A 761 -0.70 19.91 1.36
N GLN A 762 0.12 19.35 2.24
CA GLN A 762 0.98 20.11 3.13
C GLN A 762 2.08 20.87 2.37
N GLU A 763 2.68 20.26 1.34
CA GLU A 763 3.58 20.96 0.41
C GLU A 763 2.87 22.13 -0.28
N ASN A 764 1.67 21.92 -0.82
CA ASN A 764 0.89 22.98 -1.46
C ASN A 764 0.53 24.11 -0.48
N GLU A 765 0.20 23.78 0.75
CA GLU A 765 -0.12 24.75 1.80
C GLU A 765 1.11 25.54 2.22
N ASN A 766 2.25 24.88 2.45
CA ASN A 766 3.53 25.52 2.74
C ASN A 766 3.94 26.48 1.61
N THR A 767 3.77 26.06 0.36
CA THR A 767 4.01 26.91 -0.81
C THR A 767 3.08 28.12 -0.82
N ARG A 768 1.77 27.93 -0.57
CA ARG A 768 0.81 29.05 -0.47
C ARG A 768 1.16 30.03 0.64
N GLN A 769 1.55 29.52 1.82
CA GLN A 769 1.95 30.34 2.96
C GLN A 769 3.22 31.13 2.66
N ARG A 770 4.22 30.49 2.04
CA ARG A 770 5.46 31.15 1.59
C ARG A 770 5.16 32.28 0.59
N ILE A 771 4.31 32.03 -0.39
CA ILE A 771 3.89 33.02 -1.39
C ILE A 771 3.16 34.20 -0.75
N LEU A 772 2.26 33.91 0.19
CA LEU A 772 1.53 34.93 0.90
C LEU A 772 2.49 35.81 1.72
N ASN A 773 3.47 35.21 2.39
CA ASN A 773 4.53 35.94 3.10
C ASN A 773 5.35 36.82 2.15
N LEU A 774 5.74 36.29 0.99
CA LEU A 774 6.44 37.07 -0.05
C LEU A 774 5.60 38.27 -0.49
N LEU A 775 4.32 38.08 -0.79
CA LEU A 775 3.41 39.17 -1.17
C LEU A 775 3.21 40.19 -0.04
N MET A 776 3.15 39.75 1.21
CA MET A 776 3.04 40.63 2.38
C MET A 776 4.30 41.48 2.61
N ASN A 777 5.48 40.88 2.46
CA ASN A 777 6.74 41.62 2.59
C ASN A 777 6.91 42.62 1.45
N LEU A 778 6.56 42.23 0.22
CA LEU A 778 6.54 43.17 -0.91
C LEU A 778 5.61 44.35 -0.63
N LYS A 779 4.40 44.11 -0.10
CA LYS A 779 3.44 45.19 0.24
C LYS A 779 3.99 46.22 1.23
N LYS A 780 4.93 45.86 2.12
CA LYS A 780 5.52 46.80 3.10
C LYS A 780 6.39 47.87 2.44
N GLU A 781 6.86 47.64 1.21
CA GLU A 781 7.63 48.62 0.46
C GLU A 781 6.69 49.62 -0.22
N ALA A 782 7.01 50.91 -0.14
CA ALA A 782 6.17 52.00 -0.66
C ALA A 782 5.80 51.82 -2.15
N ARG A 783 6.70 51.22 -2.95
CA ARG A 783 6.51 50.91 -4.37
C ARG A 783 5.44 49.84 -4.67
N TYR A 784 5.03 49.05 -3.67
CA TYR A 784 4.04 47.97 -3.82
C TYR A 784 2.88 48.06 -2.81
N ALA A 785 2.66 49.23 -2.19
CA ALA A 785 1.58 49.48 -1.22
C ALA A 785 0.18 49.07 -1.73
N GLU A 786 0.05 49.08 -3.04
CA GLU A 786 -1.14 48.81 -3.81
C GLU A 786 -1.44 47.29 -3.99
N LEU A 787 -0.48 46.39 -3.72
CA LEU A 787 -0.68 44.93 -3.78
C LEU A 787 -1.74 44.46 -2.80
N ASN A 788 -2.50 43.43 -3.20
CA ASN A 788 -3.45 42.74 -2.33
C ASN A 788 -2.99 41.28 -2.13
N PRO A 789 -2.16 41.01 -1.10
CA PRO A 789 -1.64 39.67 -0.81
C PRO A 789 -2.72 38.59 -0.69
N TYR A 790 -3.96 38.96 -0.38
CA TYR A 790 -5.10 38.06 -0.22
C TYR A 790 -5.88 37.79 -1.51
N SER A 791 -5.46 38.34 -2.66
CA SER A 791 -6.08 38.07 -3.95
C SER A 791 -5.67 36.68 -4.47
N PRO A 792 -6.63 35.74 -4.70
CA PRO A 792 -6.32 34.40 -5.21
C PRO A 792 -5.55 34.44 -6.53
N SER A 793 -5.87 35.42 -7.39
CA SER A 793 -5.17 35.61 -8.65
C SER A 793 -3.70 36.05 -8.48
N GLN A 794 -3.36 36.83 -7.44
CA GLN A 794 -1.99 37.29 -7.18
C GLN A 794 -1.14 36.19 -6.52
N GLN A 795 -1.74 35.41 -5.62
CA GLN A 795 -1.10 34.24 -5.01
C GLN A 795 -0.78 33.16 -6.06
N GLU A 796 -1.72 32.87 -6.96
CA GLU A 796 -1.50 31.88 -8.04
C GLU A 796 -0.38 32.33 -9.00
N LYS A 797 -0.33 33.63 -9.32
CA LYS A 797 0.75 34.22 -10.15
C LYS A 797 2.13 34.07 -9.52
N MET A 798 2.28 34.36 -8.22
CA MET A 798 3.57 34.19 -7.52
C MET A 798 3.97 32.73 -7.39
N ARG A 799 3.01 31.80 -7.20
CA ARG A 799 3.30 30.36 -7.19
C ARG A 799 3.95 29.90 -8.49
N ILE A 800 3.34 30.27 -9.60
CA ILE A 800 3.77 29.86 -10.93
C ILE A 800 5.15 30.43 -11.27
N VAL A 801 5.43 31.69 -10.88
CA VAL A 801 6.76 32.30 -11.03
C VAL A 801 7.81 31.52 -10.21
N GLU A 802 7.52 31.22 -8.95
CA GLU A 802 8.46 30.55 -8.05
C GLU A 802 8.73 29.09 -8.48
N GLU A 803 7.70 28.34 -8.86
CA GLU A 803 7.83 26.99 -9.42
C GLU A 803 8.59 26.98 -10.75
N GLY A 804 8.43 28.02 -11.58
CA GLY A 804 9.18 28.19 -12.83
C GLY A 804 10.67 28.49 -12.59
N VAL A 805 10.98 29.35 -11.60
CA VAL A 805 12.35 29.75 -11.26
C VAL A 805 13.11 28.63 -10.54
N LEU A 806 12.49 27.90 -9.60
CA LEU A 806 13.11 26.77 -8.89
C LEU A 806 13.46 25.60 -9.82
N ASN A 807 12.70 25.41 -10.90
CA ASN A 807 12.96 24.39 -11.92
C ASN A 807 13.98 24.82 -12.98
N ALA A 808 14.42 26.09 -12.95
CA ALA A 808 15.36 26.68 -13.90
C ALA A 808 16.65 27.10 -13.17
N GLN A 809 17.43 26.15 -12.65
CA GLN A 809 18.84 26.43 -12.32
C GLN A 809 19.65 26.62 -13.60
N SER A 810 19.73 27.87 -14.08
CA SER A 810 20.73 28.38 -15.02
C SER A 810 20.79 29.91 -14.86
N GLN A 811 21.99 30.48 -14.79
CA GLN A 811 22.26 31.89 -14.44
C GLN A 811 21.37 32.92 -15.15
N LEU A 812 20.81 33.85 -14.37
CA LEU A 812 20.13 35.06 -14.85
C LEU A 812 21.17 36.17 -15.14
N PRO A 813 21.08 36.87 -16.29
CA PRO A 813 21.88 38.08 -16.55
C PRO A 813 21.49 39.26 -15.64
N LYS A 814 22.47 40.07 -15.25
CA LYS A 814 22.37 41.20 -14.31
C LYS A 814 21.51 42.40 -14.76
N ASP A 815 20.88 42.33 -15.93
CA ASP A 815 20.16 43.48 -16.51
C ASP A 815 18.66 43.52 -16.19
N ILE A 816 18.14 42.50 -15.47
CA ILE A 816 16.71 42.39 -15.08
C ILE A 816 16.50 42.81 -13.61
N GLU A 817 17.25 43.81 -13.12
CA GLU A 817 16.99 44.44 -11.82
C GLU A 817 16.28 45.82 -11.93
N LYS A 818 16.22 46.41 -13.13
CA LYS A 818 15.74 47.79 -13.32
C LYS A 818 14.26 47.96 -13.73
N ILE A 819 13.49 46.89 -13.89
CA ILE A 819 12.07 46.95 -14.31
C ILE A 819 11.11 46.53 -13.18
N ALA A 820 11.63 46.13 -12.02
CA ALA A 820 10.80 45.76 -10.87
C ALA A 820 10.13 46.95 -10.15
N THR A 821 10.34 48.20 -10.58
CA THR A 821 10.11 49.40 -9.76
C THR A 821 9.04 50.39 -10.22
N SER A 822 8.10 50.06 -11.12
CA SER A 822 6.95 50.98 -11.34
C SER A 822 5.63 50.30 -11.76
N ALA A 823 4.56 50.69 -11.06
CA ALA A 823 3.11 50.53 -11.28
C ALA A 823 2.51 49.12 -11.53
N LYS A 824 1.40 48.83 -10.83
CA LYS A 824 0.64 47.56 -10.86
C LYS A 824 0.37 47.03 -12.28
N PRO A 825 0.85 45.83 -12.66
CA PRO A 825 0.41 45.16 -13.88
C PRO A 825 -0.95 44.46 -13.67
N SER A 826 -1.87 44.63 -14.62
CA SER A 826 -3.15 43.93 -14.70
C SER A 826 -2.97 42.41 -14.89
N SER A 827 -4.04 41.62 -14.68
CA SER A 827 -3.97 40.17 -14.86
C SER A 827 -3.57 39.72 -16.26
N LYS A 828 -3.91 40.52 -17.26
CA LYS A 828 -3.59 40.27 -18.67
C LYS A 828 -2.13 40.61 -18.97
N GLU A 829 -1.61 41.70 -18.43
CA GLU A 829 -0.20 42.10 -18.58
C GLU A 829 0.75 41.11 -17.90
N MET A 830 0.43 40.65 -16.69
CA MET A 830 1.22 39.61 -16.03
C MET A 830 1.25 38.31 -16.84
N GLN A 831 0.13 37.95 -17.46
CA GLN A 831 0.05 36.75 -18.29
C GLN A 831 0.89 36.89 -19.58
N LYS A 832 0.92 38.08 -20.19
CA LYS A 832 1.84 38.38 -21.30
C LYS A 832 3.31 38.21 -20.88
N TYR A 833 3.68 38.72 -19.70
CA TYR A 833 5.03 38.58 -19.13
C TYR A 833 5.45 37.12 -18.89
N LEU A 834 4.55 36.28 -18.37
CA LEU A 834 4.82 34.86 -18.16
C LEU A 834 4.97 34.08 -19.47
N LEU A 835 4.14 34.38 -20.47
CA LEU A 835 4.24 33.76 -21.80
C LEU A 835 5.52 34.18 -22.53
N TRP A 836 5.95 35.43 -22.35
CA TRP A 836 7.21 35.94 -22.87
C TRP A 836 8.43 35.19 -22.31
N LEU A 837 8.44 34.90 -21.00
CA LEU A 837 9.47 34.07 -20.37
C LEU A 837 9.44 32.62 -20.87
N ASP A 838 8.25 32.01 -20.94
CA ASP A 838 8.06 30.63 -21.42
C ASP A 838 8.54 30.43 -22.87
N GLN A 839 8.44 31.48 -23.68
CA GLN A 839 8.86 31.50 -25.09
C GLN A 839 10.33 31.86 -25.32
N LYS A 840 11.13 32.03 -24.25
CA LYS A 840 12.51 32.55 -24.34
C LYS A 840 12.58 33.87 -25.11
N TYR A 841 11.63 34.76 -24.84
CA TYR A 841 11.57 36.14 -25.33
C TYR A 841 11.25 36.32 -26.82
N CYS A 842 10.98 35.26 -27.58
CA CYS A 842 10.67 35.34 -29.02
C CYS A 842 9.21 35.03 -29.34
N SER A 843 8.68 35.61 -30.43
CA SER A 843 7.38 35.21 -30.98
C SER A 843 7.48 33.81 -31.60
N PRO A 844 6.52 32.91 -31.36
CA PRO A 844 6.57 31.55 -31.87
C PRO A 844 6.31 31.49 -33.38
N TYR A 845 5.65 32.51 -33.96
CA TYR A 845 5.24 32.52 -35.38
C TYR A 845 6.20 33.28 -36.29
N THR A 846 6.88 34.31 -35.78
CA THR A 846 7.83 35.14 -36.56
C THR A 846 9.29 34.90 -36.16
N GLY A 847 9.53 34.26 -35.00
CA GLY A 847 10.86 34.03 -34.45
C GLY A 847 11.59 35.30 -34.00
N LYS A 848 10.98 36.48 -34.15
CA LYS A 848 11.58 37.76 -33.79
C LYS A 848 11.57 37.96 -32.26
N PRO A 849 12.62 38.60 -31.70
CA PRO A 849 12.65 38.93 -30.29
C PRO A 849 11.58 39.97 -29.96
N ILE A 850 10.81 39.71 -28.90
CA ILE A 850 9.82 40.64 -28.37
C ILE A 850 10.51 41.47 -27.30
N SER A 851 10.65 42.78 -27.54
CA SER A 851 11.23 43.67 -26.54
C SER A 851 10.25 43.88 -25.38
N LEU A 852 10.77 43.86 -24.15
CA LEU A 852 9.94 44.02 -22.95
C LEU A 852 9.18 45.36 -22.93
N ALA A 853 9.75 46.41 -23.54
CA ALA A 853 9.09 47.72 -23.70
C ALA A 853 7.86 47.66 -24.62
N ARG A 854 7.85 46.78 -25.63
CA ARG A 854 6.72 46.60 -26.56
C ARG A 854 5.74 45.51 -26.12
N LEU A 855 6.13 44.61 -25.21
CA LEU A 855 5.31 43.49 -24.74
C LEU A 855 3.92 43.93 -24.23
N PHE A 856 3.85 45.07 -23.55
CA PHE A 856 2.63 45.58 -22.94
C PHE A 856 1.80 46.48 -23.88
N THR A 857 2.30 46.81 -25.07
CA THR A 857 1.55 47.61 -26.04
C THR A 857 0.45 46.77 -26.72
N SER A 858 -0.40 47.44 -27.51
CA SER A 858 -1.40 46.79 -28.36
C SER A 858 -0.80 45.92 -29.46
N ASP A 859 0.48 46.11 -29.78
CA ASP A 859 1.21 45.39 -30.84
C ASP A 859 1.32 43.89 -30.57
N TYR A 860 1.18 43.46 -29.31
CA TYR A 860 1.28 42.05 -28.90
C TYR A 860 0.05 41.58 -28.12
N GLN A 861 -0.43 40.38 -28.41
CA GLN A 861 -1.62 39.79 -27.81
C GLN A 861 -1.42 38.33 -27.41
N ILE A 862 -2.18 37.91 -26.38
CA ILE A 862 -2.23 36.50 -25.98
C ILE A 862 -3.10 35.77 -27.00
N GLU A 863 -2.53 34.75 -27.60
CA GLU A 863 -3.07 33.93 -28.68
C GLU A 863 -3.30 32.51 -28.13
N HIS A 864 -4.40 31.88 -28.57
CA HIS A 864 -4.71 30.50 -28.23
C HIS A 864 -4.29 29.55 -29.35
N VAL A 865 -3.17 28.85 -29.12
CA VAL A 865 -2.51 27.95 -30.07
C VAL A 865 -3.51 27.08 -30.81
N ILE A 866 -4.40 26.44 -30.05
CA ILE A 866 -5.65 25.88 -30.55
C ILE A 866 -6.79 26.88 -30.30
N PRO A 867 -7.48 27.35 -31.36
CA PRO A 867 -8.56 28.31 -31.24
C PRO A 867 -9.69 27.80 -30.34
N GLN A 868 -10.17 28.66 -29.45
CA GLN A 868 -11.29 28.34 -28.55
C GLN A 868 -12.57 27.94 -29.29
N LYS A 869 -12.74 28.42 -30.54
CA LYS A 869 -13.85 28.02 -31.44
C LYS A 869 -13.78 26.53 -31.81
N ARG A 870 -12.59 25.93 -31.88
CA ARG A 870 -12.36 24.51 -32.22
C ARG A 870 -12.20 23.62 -30.99
N TYR A 871 -11.58 24.11 -29.92
CA TYR A 871 -11.35 23.33 -28.70
C TYR A 871 -11.24 24.24 -27.47
N PHE A 872 -12.09 24.01 -26.46
CA PHE A 872 -12.13 24.82 -25.25
C PHE A 872 -11.01 24.44 -24.28
N ASP A 873 -9.81 25.00 -24.51
CA ASP A 873 -8.67 24.87 -23.63
C ASP A 873 -8.09 26.23 -23.28
N ASP A 874 -8.44 26.73 -22.09
CA ASP A 874 -7.90 27.99 -21.57
C ASP A 874 -6.66 27.79 -20.68
N SER A 875 -6.08 26.58 -20.67
CA SER A 875 -4.87 26.30 -19.92
C SER A 875 -3.66 27.09 -20.45
N PHE A 876 -2.69 27.35 -19.57
CA PHE A 876 -1.44 28.02 -19.94
C PHE A 876 -0.69 27.33 -21.08
N SER A 877 -0.80 25.99 -21.18
CA SER A 877 -0.20 25.19 -22.25
C SER A 877 -0.81 25.45 -23.65
N ASN A 878 -1.99 26.05 -23.74
CA ASN A 878 -2.64 26.41 -25.00
C ASN A 878 -2.52 27.90 -25.32
N LYS A 879 -1.66 28.65 -24.61
CA LYS A 879 -1.51 30.10 -24.77
C LYS A 879 -0.09 30.47 -25.16
N VAL A 880 0.05 31.43 -26.06
CA VAL A 880 1.32 32.07 -26.43
C VAL A 880 1.12 33.58 -26.56
N ILE A 881 2.21 34.35 -26.56
CA ILE A 881 2.23 35.79 -26.84
C ILE A 881 2.84 35.98 -28.23
N CYS A 882 2.08 36.61 -29.12
CA CYS A 882 2.52 36.95 -30.48
C CYS A 882 2.03 38.34 -30.89
N GLU A 883 2.43 38.79 -32.07
CA GLU A 883 2.01 40.04 -32.66
C GLU A 883 0.49 40.07 -32.88
N ALA A 884 -0.17 41.19 -32.60
CA ALA A 884 -1.63 41.33 -32.70
C ALA A 884 -2.16 41.02 -34.10
N GLU A 885 -1.42 41.43 -35.14
CA GLU A 885 -1.75 41.13 -36.53
C GLU A 885 -1.67 39.63 -36.83
N VAL A 886 -0.70 38.90 -36.25
CA VAL A 886 -0.60 37.43 -36.37
C VAL A 886 -1.81 36.75 -35.74
N ASN A 887 -2.20 37.19 -34.53
CA ASN A 887 -3.37 36.66 -33.84
C ASN A 887 -4.67 36.89 -34.64
N SER A 888 -4.80 38.07 -35.26
CA SER A 888 -5.93 38.41 -36.13
C SER A 888 -5.97 37.55 -37.40
N LEU A 889 -4.83 37.43 -38.10
CA LEU A 889 -4.68 36.64 -39.32
C LEU A 889 -4.88 35.13 -39.10
N LYS A 890 -4.41 34.60 -37.97
CA LYS A 890 -4.59 33.17 -37.61
C LYS A 890 -6.06 32.79 -37.43
N GLY A 891 -6.85 33.67 -36.80
CA GLY A 891 -8.29 33.45 -36.61
C GLY A 891 -8.62 32.10 -35.97
N ALA A 892 -9.33 31.23 -36.71
CA ALA A 892 -9.76 29.92 -36.25
C ALA A 892 -8.88 28.74 -36.73
N LEU A 893 -7.67 29.01 -37.23
CA LEU A 893 -6.69 28.00 -37.63
C LEU A 893 -5.83 27.54 -36.45
N LEU A 894 -5.35 26.29 -36.51
CA LEU A 894 -4.29 25.81 -35.62
C LEU A 894 -2.99 26.55 -35.91
N ALA A 895 -2.08 26.53 -34.94
CA ALA A 895 -0.79 27.19 -35.06
C ALA A 895 0.04 26.68 -36.26
N HIS A 896 0.08 25.37 -36.51
CA HIS A 896 0.80 24.81 -37.66
C HIS A 896 0.04 25.00 -38.98
N GLU A 897 -1.28 24.82 -39.00
CA GLU A 897 -2.13 25.12 -40.17
C GLU A 897 -1.95 26.56 -40.65
N PHE A 898 -1.87 27.51 -39.72
CA PHE A 898 -1.60 28.91 -40.01
C PHE A 898 -0.23 29.12 -40.68
N ILE A 899 0.81 28.49 -40.16
CA ILE A 899 2.17 28.56 -40.71
C ILE A 899 2.25 27.91 -42.11
N GLN A 900 1.51 26.84 -42.36
CA GLN A 900 1.44 26.23 -43.70
C GLN A 900 0.77 27.15 -44.73
N LYS A 901 -0.24 27.91 -44.30
CA LYS A 901 -1.02 28.77 -45.18
C LYS A 901 -0.35 30.13 -45.46
N GLU A 902 0.20 30.75 -44.42
CA GLU A 902 0.70 32.14 -44.46
C GLU A 902 2.23 32.25 -44.29
N GLY A 903 2.96 31.13 -44.25
CA GLY A 903 4.41 31.12 -44.09
C GLY A 903 5.14 31.82 -45.24
N GLY A 904 6.05 32.74 -44.90
CA GLY A 904 6.76 33.59 -45.86
C GLY A 904 6.01 34.87 -46.28
N SER A 905 4.78 35.08 -45.79
CA SER A 905 4.08 36.36 -45.96
C SER A 905 4.66 37.42 -45.01
N THR A 906 4.52 38.69 -45.39
CA THR A 906 4.97 39.84 -44.58
C THR A 906 3.79 40.56 -43.96
N ILE A 907 3.92 40.90 -42.68
CA ILE A 907 2.91 41.63 -41.91
C ILE A 907 3.54 42.88 -41.31
N THR A 908 2.77 43.95 -41.20
CA THR A 908 3.26 45.22 -40.63
C THR A 908 2.75 45.35 -39.20
N VAL A 909 3.66 45.39 -38.22
CA VAL A 909 3.34 45.47 -36.79
C VAL A 909 3.91 46.77 -36.23
N GLY A 910 3.04 47.76 -36.05
CA GLY A 910 3.42 49.14 -35.76
C GLY A 910 4.18 49.76 -36.95
N THR A 911 5.44 50.15 -36.75
CA THR A 911 6.32 50.73 -37.78
C THR A 911 7.26 49.72 -38.45
N THR A 912 7.15 48.44 -38.12
CA THR A 912 8.10 47.39 -38.53
C THR A 912 7.41 46.29 -39.32
N THR A 913 7.97 45.93 -40.48
CA THR A 913 7.53 44.78 -41.28
C THR A 913 8.27 43.52 -40.83
N VAL A 914 7.52 42.46 -40.52
CA VAL A 914 8.07 41.17 -40.09
C VAL A 914 7.50 40.04 -40.97
N GLU A 915 8.34 39.04 -41.26
CA GLU A 915 7.96 37.86 -42.04
C GLU A 915 7.51 36.73 -41.12
N ILE A 916 6.46 36.02 -41.51
CA ILE A 916 5.99 34.81 -40.83
C ILE A 916 6.92 33.65 -41.17
N LEU A 917 7.35 32.88 -40.18
CA LEU A 917 8.29 31.78 -40.37
C LEU A 917 7.75 30.75 -41.37
N LYS A 918 8.65 30.18 -42.17
CA LYS A 918 8.32 29.02 -43.01
C LYS A 918 8.18 27.77 -42.15
N SER A 919 7.40 26.79 -42.61
CA SER A 919 7.08 25.56 -41.84
C SER A 919 8.31 24.87 -41.24
N GLN A 920 9.41 24.75 -42.00
CA GLN A 920 10.66 24.15 -41.51
C GLN A 920 11.30 24.95 -40.36
N GLU A 921 11.31 26.28 -40.44
CA GLU A 921 11.91 27.18 -39.44
C GLU A 921 11.05 27.24 -38.17
N TYR A 922 9.73 27.24 -38.32
CA TYR A 922 8.76 27.16 -37.24
C TYR A 922 8.94 25.87 -36.43
N VAL A 923 8.99 24.71 -37.10
CA VAL A 923 9.18 23.40 -36.44
C VAL A 923 10.49 23.35 -35.66
N ALA A 924 11.58 23.85 -36.23
CA ALA A 924 12.88 23.91 -35.57
C ALA A 924 12.85 24.80 -34.31
N LEU A 925 12.19 25.96 -34.38
CA LEU A 925 12.05 26.89 -33.26
C LEU A 925 11.24 26.29 -32.12
N ILE A 926 10.09 25.66 -32.41
CA ILE A 926 9.23 25.05 -31.39
C ILE A 926 9.93 23.86 -30.72
N ASN A 927 10.61 23.00 -31.48
CA ASN A 927 11.36 21.88 -30.92
C ASN A 927 12.53 22.33 -30.03
N ARG A 928 13.27 23.38 -30.43
CA ARG A 928 14.35 23.97 -29.61
C ARG A 928 13.82 24.64 -28.33
N THR A 929 12.63 25.21 -28.38
CA THR A 929 12.04 25.95 -27.26
C THR A 929 11.39 25.02 -26.25
N TYR A 930 10.64 24.01 -26.72
CA TYR A 930 9.76 23.18 -25.88
C TYR A 930 10.02 21.66 -25.93
N GLY A 931 10.77 21.14 -26.91
CA GLY A 931 10.84 19.70 -27.24
C GLY A 931 11.34 18.77 -26.13
N VAL A 932 12.15 19.27 -25.19
CA VAL A 932 12.66 18.46 -24.06
C VAL A 932 11.88 18.70 -22.77
N LYS A 933 11.51 19.96 -22.47
CA LYS A 933 10.98 20.38 -21.16
C LYS A 933 9.45 20.51 -21.11
N ASN A 934 8.78 20.74 -22.23
CA ASN A 934 7.32 20.92 -22.29
C ASN A 934 6.72 20.28 -23.55
N LYS A 935 6.83 18.94 -23.62
CA LYS A 935 6.37 18.13 -24.77
C LYS A 935 4.91 18.36 -25.13
N LEU A 936 4.05 18.62 -24.13
CA LEU A 936 2.62 18.86 -24.34
C LEU A 936 2.36 20.17 -25.10
N LYS A 937 3.10 21.24 -24.79
CA LYS A 937 2.98 22.53 -25.50
C LYS A 937 3.61 22.47 -26.90
N ALA A 938 4.71 21.75 -27.05
CA ALA A 938 5.31 21.46 -28.36
C ALA A 938 4.31 20.73 -29.28
N LYS A 939 3.67 19.67 -28.77
CA LYS A 939 2.64 18.89 -29.47
C LYS A 939 1.48 19.77 -29.94
N LYS A 940 1.01 20.71 -29.10
CA LYS A 940 -0.04 21.69 -29.46
C LYS A 940 0.36 22.65 -30.58
N LEU A 941 1.57 23.18 -30.51
CA LEU A 941 2.08 24.17 -31.47
C LEU A 941 2.40 23.55 -32.83
N LEU A 942 2.81 22.27 -32.85
CA LEU A 942 3.19 21.56 -34.06
C LEU A 942 2.06 20.80 -34.75
N ALA A 943 0.91 20.68 -34.09
CA ALA A 943 -0.17 19.86 -34.61
C ALA A 943 -0.79 20.42 -35.90
N THR A 944 -0.84 19.55 -36.90
CA THR A 944 -1.46 19.79 -38.20
C THR A 944 -2.94 19.47 -38.22
N ASP A 945 -3.40 18.59 -37.33
CA ASP A 945 -4.81 18.33 -37.05
C ASP A 945 -5.08 18.51 -35.54
N LEU A 946 -6.30 18.92 -35.21
CA LEU A 946 -6.81 18.97 -33.85
C LEU A 946 -6.74 17.59 -33.16
N ASP A 947 -6.88 16.53 -33.94
CA ASP A 947 -6.85 15.14 -33.48
C ASP A 947 -5.46 14.73 -32.95
N GLU A 948 -4.39 15.30 -33.49
CA GLU A 948 -3.00 14.99 -33.09
C GLU A 948 -2.66 15.48 -31.68
N VAL A 949 -3.38 16.47 -31.14
CA VAL A 949 -3.09 17.11 -29.85
C VAL A 949 -3.71 16.39 -28.67
N ILE A 950 -4.81 15.67 -28.89
CA ILE A 950 -5.78 15.35 -27.82
C ILE A 950 -5.43 14.07 -27.03
N ASP A 951 -4.45 13.29 -27.47
CA ASP A 951 -4.10 12.02 -26.82
C ASP A 951 -3.25 12.14 -25.55
N GLY A 952 -3.76 11.59 -24.44
CA GLY A 952 -3.00 11.28 -23.23
C GLY A 952 -3.77 11.36 -21.89
N PHE A 953 -4.40 10.24 -21.51
CA PHE A 953 -4.85 9.76 -20.18
C PHE A 953 -6.38 9.71 -19.86
N SER A 954 -6.99 8.51 -19.84
CA SER A 954 -7.99 8.05 -18.85
C SER A 954 -8.47 6.59 -19.04
N THR A 955 -7.72 5.61 -18.50
CA THR A 955 -8.30 4.32 -18.05
C THR A 955 -8.13 4.07 -16.55
N ARG A 956 -7.42 4.94 -15.83
CA ARG A 956 -7.13 4.77 -14.39
C ARG A 956 -8.10 5.43 -13.42
N GLN A 957 -8.99 6.32 -13.86
CA GLN A 957 -9.96 6.97 -12.94
C GLN A 957 -11.34 6.32 -12.93
N LEU A 958 -11.77 5.68 -14.02
CA LEU A 958 -13.06 4.95 -14.05
C LEU A 958 -13.02 3.63 -13.28
N ASN A 959 -11.83 3.03 -13.08
CA ASN A 959 -11.64 1.80 -12.32
C ASN A 959 -11.23 1.98 -10.86
N ASP A 960 -11.00 3.21 -10.37
CA ASP A 960 -10.73 3.45 -8.95
C ASP A 960 -12.03 3.65 -8.16
N THR A 961 -13.03 2.79 -8.43
CA THR A 961 -14.06 2.49 -7.44
C THR A 961 -13.45 1.54 -6.42
N ARG A 962 -12.75 2.13 -5.44
CA ARG A 962 -12.21 1.37 -4.31
C ARG A 962 -13.28 0.48 -3.71
N TYR A 963 -12.83 -0.60 -3.08
CA TYR A 963 -13.66 -1.61 -2.41
C TYR A 963 -14.90 -1.02 -1.71
N ILE A 964 -14.74 0.12 -1.04
CA ILE A 964 -15.82 0.78 -0.29
C ILE A 964 -16.89 1.40 -1.19
N ASN A 965 -16.48 2.02 -2.32
CA ASN A 965 -17.45 2.52 -3.30
C ASN A 965 -18.26 1.36 -3.87
N ARG A 966 -17.62 0.24 -4.21
CA ARG A 966 -18.33 -0.96 -4.69
C ARG A 966 -19.28 -1.53 -3.63
N VAL A 967 -18.87 -1.56 -2.37
CA VAL A 967 -19.73 -2.00 -1.25
C VAL A 967 -20.94 -1.07 -1.10
N MET A 968 -20.74 0.25 -1.04
CA MET A 968 -21.81 1.23 -0.92
C MET A 968 -22.77 1.20 -2.10
N MET A 969 -22.25 1.18 -3.32
CA MET A 969 -23.07 1.08 -4.54
C MET A 969 -23.91 -0.19 -4.52
N ARG A 970 -23.32 -1.35 -4.18
CA ARG A 970 -24.04 -2.62 -4.06
C ARG A 970 -25.14 -2.56 -3.01
N LEU A 971 -24.87 -2.01 -1.82
CA LEU A 971 -25.85 -1.90 -0.75
C LEU A 971 -26.99 -0.97 -1.16
N LEU A 972 -26.70 0.27 -1.58
CA LEU A 972 -27.73 1.23 -2.00
C LEU A 972 -28.52 0.76 -3.21
N SER A 973 -27.93 -0.08 -4.06
CA SER A 973 -28.66 -0.73 -5.16
C SER A 973 -29.82 -1.57 -4.65
N GLY A 974 -29.74 -2.17 -3.47
CA GLY A 974 -30.85 -2.94 -2.90
C GLY A 974 -32.12 -2.11 -2.67
N VAL A 975 -32.00 -0.79 -2.55
CA VAL A 975 -33.14 0.13 -2.31
C VAL A 975 -33.85 0.51 -3.61
N VAL A 976 -33.11 0.81 -4.69
CA VAL A 976 -33.66 1.43 -5.92
C VAL A 976 -33.63 0.54 -7.17
N ARG A 977 -33.26 -0.73 -7.01
CA ARG A 977 -33.13 -1.70 -8.10
C ARG A 977 -34.48 -2.19 -8.64
N ASP A 978 -34.53 -2.42 -9.95
CA ASP A 978 -35.64 -3.06 -10.63
C ASP A 978 -35.57 -4.61 -10.53
N LYS A 979 -36.72 -5.29 -10.54
CA LYS A 979 -36.80 -6.75 -10.29
C LYS A 979 -36.00 -7.58 -11.31
N ASP A 980 -35.85 -7.09 -12.55
CA ASP A 980 -35.18 -7.82 -13.65
C ASP A 980 -33.70 -7.41 -13.84
N GLU A 981 -33.14 -6.58 -12.97
CA GLU A 981 -31.78 -6.10 -13.10
C GLU A 981 -30.77 -7.09 -12.46
N ALA A 982 -29.94 -7.73 -13.29
CA ALA A 982 -28.97 -8.76 -12.86
C ALA A 982 -27.55 -8.20 -12.55
N GLU A 983 -27.28 -6.92 -12.81
CA GLU A 983 -25.95 -6.34 -12.61
C GLU A 983 -25.65 -6.11 -11.12
N SER A 984 -24.39 -6.11 -10.66
CA SER A 984 -24.10 -5.92 -9.22
C SER A 984 -24.48 -4.55 -8.67
N THR A 985 -24.58 -3.54 -9.53
CA THR A 985 -24.93 -2.16 -9.21
C THR A 985 -26.15 -1.77 -10.02
N SER A 986 -27.15 -1.17 -9.39
CA SER A 986 -28.33 -0.70 -10.08
C SER A 986 -28.01 0.54 -10.90
N ARG A 987 -28.58 0.62 -12.11
CA ARG A 987 -28.62 1.83 -12.93
C ARG A 987 -29.12 3.03 -12.14
N ASN A 988 -30.03 2.84 -11.20
CA ASN A 988 -30.66 3.92 -10.42
C ASN A 988 -29.77 4.45 -9.28
N VAL A 989 -28.54 3.93 -9.14
CA VAL A 989 -27.53 4.53 -8.25
C VAL A 989 -26.46 5.25 -9.09
N ILE A 990 -26.33 6.56 -8.92
CA ILE A 990 -25.44 7.40 -9.72
C ILE A 990 -24.23 7.84 -8.88
N PRO A 991 -23.00 7.37 -9.22
CA PRO A 991 -21.80 7.80 -8.52
C PRO A 991 -21.39 9.20 -9.01
N CYS A 992 -21.28 10.15 -8.08
CA CYS A 992 -20.79 11.50 -8.33
C CYS A 992 -19.31 11.61 -7.93
N ALA A 993 -18.50 12.16 -8.83
CA ALA A 993 -17.11 12.50 -8.51
C ALA A 993 -17.05 13.90 -7.90
N GLY A 994 -16.26 14.10 -6.84
CA GLY A 994 -16.14 15.40 -6.19
C GLY A 994 -15.66 16.56 -7.08
N ARG A 995 -15.06 16.24 -8.23
CA ARG A 995 -14.74 17.23 -9.26
C ARG A 995 -16.00 17.74 -9.98
N VAL A 996 -16.92 16.85 -10.30
CA VAL A 996 -18.21 17.16 -10.94
C VAL A 996 -19.01 18.09 -10.03
N THR A 997 -19.17 17.70 -8.76
CA THR A 997 -19.92 18.50 -7.78
C THR A 997 -19.26 19.85 -7.53
N SER A 998 -17.93 19.92 -7.48
CA SER A 998 -17.21 21.21 -7.34
C SER A 998 -17.43 22.16 -8.52
N VAL A 999 -17.45 21.64 -9.76
CA VAL A 999 -17.69 22.45 -10.97
C VAL A 999 -19.14 22.96 -10.99
N LEU A 1000 -20.11 22.08 -10.76
CA LEU A 1000 -21.52 22.47 -10.72
C LEU A 1000 -21.79 23.47 -9.60
N LYS A 1001 -21.23 23.25 -8.40
CA LYS A 1001 -21.34 24.19 -7.26
C LYS A 1001 -20.83 25.59 -7.60
N HIS A 1002 -19.74 25.69 -8.38
CA HIS A 1002 -19.21 26.96 -8.85
C HIS A 1002 -20.15 27.62 -9.87
N HIS A 1003 -20.53 26.91 -10.94
CA HIS A 1003 -21.38 27.46 -12.00
C HIS A 1003 -22.77 27.85 -11.53
N TRP A 1004 -23.33 27.11 -10.57
CA TRP A 1004 -24.64 27.40 -9.97
C TRP A 1004 -24.60 28.51 -8.91
N GLY A 1005 -23.43 29.10 -8.61
CA GLY A 1005 -23.32 30.22 -7.67
C GLY A 1005 -23.52 29.86 -6.19
N LEU A 1006 -23.38 28.58 -5.83
CA LEU A 1006 -23.61 28.10 -4.47
C LEU A 1006 -22.48 28.47 -3.50
N ASN A 1007 -21.29 28.84 -4.00
CA ASN A 1007 -20.22 29.37 -3.18
C ASN A 1007 -20.59 30.74 -2.58
N ASP A 1008 -21.26 31.61 -3.34
CA ASP A 1008 -21.71 32.91 -2.83
C ASP A 1008 -22.82 32.74 -1.79
N SER A 1009 -23.68 31.74 -1.99
CA SER A 1009 -24.71 31.37 -1.00
C SER A 1009 -24.10 30.86 0.29
N TRP A 1010 -23.02 30.07 0.21
CA TRP A 1010 -22.25 29.64 1.38
C TRP A 1010 -21.60 30.81 2.10
N ASP A 1011 -20.96 31.73 1.36
CA ASP A 1011 -20.30 32.91 1.94
C ASP A 1011 -21.30 33.80 2.70
N LYS A 1012 -22.50 34.02 2.17
CA LYS A 1012 -23.59 34.73 2.89
C LYS A 1012 -24.00 34.03 4.18
N LEU A 1013 -24.04 32.70 4.19
CA LEU A 1013 -24.46 31.92 5.36
C LEU A 1013 -23.44 31.96 6.51
N ILE A 1014 -22.15 32.07 6.19
CA ILE A 1014 -21.08 32.17 7.19
C ILE A 1014 -20.68 33.62 7.52
N GLN A 1015 -21.04 34.60 6.69
CA GLN A 1015 -20.73 36.02 6.83
C GLN A 1015 -20.93 36.57 8.26
N PRO A 1016 -22.07 36.33 8.95
CA PRO A 1016 -22.31 36.90 10.28
C PRO A 1016 -21.24 36.54 11.32
N ARG A 1017 -20.56 35.39 11.14
CA ARG A 1017 -19.47 34.97 12.04
C ARG A 1017 -18.25 35.88 11.92
N PHE A 1018 -17.91 36.30 10.70
CA PHE A 1018 -16.75 37.15 10.42
C PHE A 1018 -17.02 38.61 10.76
N GLU A 1019 -18.24 39.09 10.55
CA GLU A 1019 -18.67 40.40 11.05
C GLU A 1019 -18.59 40.49 12.58
N ARG A 1020 -19.01 39.42 13.28
CA ARG A 1020 -18.86 39.33 14.73
C ARG A 1020 -17.39 39.34 15.16
N LEU A 1021 -16.51 38.64 14.45
CA LEU A 1021 -15.08 38.65 14.74
C LEU A 1021 -14.48 40.05 14.60
N ASN A 1022 -14.75 40.75 13.50
CA ASN A 1022 -14.34 42.15 13.31
C ASN A 1022 -14.81 43.05 14.46
N LYS A 1023 -16.04 42.89 14.95
CA LYS A 1023 -16.56 43.63 16.11
C LYS A 1023 -15.82 43.30 17.39
N MET A 1024 -15.52 42.02 17.64
CA MET A 1024 -14.82 41.56 18.85
C MET A 1024 -13.36 42.01 18.88
N THR A 1025 -12.67 42.00 17.74
CA THR A 1025 -11.26 42.40 17.62
C THR A 1025 -11.08 43.89 17.37
N ASN A 1026 -12.17 44.65 17.23
CA ASN A 1026 -12.18 46.04 16.80
C ASN A 1026 -11.29 46.26 15.55
N SER A 1027 -11.37 45.34 14.59
CA SER A 1027 -10.53 45.35 13.38
C SER A 1027 -11.32 44.98 12.13
N SER A 1028 -10.71 45.15 10.96
CA SER A 1028 -11.28 44.79 9.66
C SER A 1028 -10.61 43.56 9.03
N ASP A 1029 -9.84 42.81 9.83
CA ASP A 1029 -8.94 41.77 9.31
C ASP A 1029 -9.69 40.48 8.90
N PHE A 1030 -10.90 40.29 9.41
CA PHE A 1030 -11.74 39.12 9.14
C PHE A 1030 -12.75 39.35 8.00
N GLY A 1031 -12.76 40.55 7.41
CA GLY A 1031 -13.49 40.84 6.17
C GLY A 1031 -13.90 42.29 6.04
N VAL A 1032 -14.24 42.70 4.82
CA VAL A 1032 -14.67 44.08 4.52
C VAL A 1032 -15.79 44.09 3.49
N TRP A 1033 -16.66 45.09 3.60
CA TRP A 1033 -17.66 45.38 2.58
C TRP A 1033 -16.99 45.98 1.34
N VAL A 1034 -17.16 45.35 0.18
CA VAL A 1034 -16.58 45.80 -1.09
C VAL A 1034 -17.66 46.46 -1.99
N ALA A 1035 -18.93 46.13 -1.74
CA ALA A 1035 -20.12 46.75 -2.34
C ALA A 1035 -21.31 46.58 -1.39
N SER A 1036 -22.41 47.29 -1.62
CA SER A 1036 -23.63 47.25 -0.78
C SER A 1036 -24.18 45.84 -0.52
N ASN A 1037 -23.97 44.89 -1.44
CA ASN A 1037 -24.45 43.50 -1.32
C ASN A 1037 -23.33 42.46 -1.25
N ARG A 1038 -22.07 42.85 -1.01
CA ARG A 1038 -20.93 41.92 -1.05
C ARG A 1038 -19.92 42.15 0.07
N PHE A 1039 -19.99 41.29 1.08
CA PHE A 1039 -18.99 41.17 2.13
C PHE A 1039 -17.88 40.21 1.71
N GLN A 1040 -16.63 40.67 1.71
CA GLN A 1040 -15.47 39.85 1.37
C GLN A 1040 -14.82 39.32 2.64
N ILE A 1041 -15.02 38.03 2.92
CA ILE A 1041 -14.41 37.33 4.07
C ILE A 1041 -12.88 37.23 3.90
N ARG A 1042 -12.15 37.68 4.91
CA ARG A 1042 -10.67 37.62 5.00
C ARG A 1042 -10.25 36.89 6.28
N VAL A 1043 -9.00 36.45 6.34
CA VAL A 1043 -8.41 35.85 7.56
C VAL A 1043 -6.97 36.36 7.67
N PRO A 1044 -6.53 36.83 8.85
CA PRO A 1044 -5.14 37.24 9.10
C PRO A 1044 -4.13 36.16 8.73
N PHE A 1045 -2.92 36.56 8.34
CA PHE A 1045 -1.84 35.66 7.92
C PHE A 1045 -1.57 34.54 8.93
N ASP A 1046 -1.39 34.95 10.19
CA ASP A 1046 -1.00 34.06 11.28
C ASP A 1046 -2.08 33.02 11.62
N LEU A 1047 -3.32 33.26 11.17
CA LEU A 1047 -4.48 32.40 11.40
C LEU A 1047 -4.93 31.66 10.13
N GLN A 1048 -4.25 31.84 9.00
CA GLN A 1048 -4.61 31.15 7.75
C GLN A 1048 -4.09 29.72 7.66
N LYS A 1049 -3.01 29.42 8.39
CA LYS A 1049 -2.45 28.07 8.42
C LYS A 1049 -3.48 27.11 9.01
N ASP A 1050 -3.74 26.01 8.31
CA ASP A 1050 -4.74 24.98 8.64
C ASP A 1050 -6.21 25.47 8.62
N PHE A 1051 -6.49 26.69 8.17
CA PHE A 1051 -7.85 27.24 8.14
C PHE A 1051 -8.61 26.91 6.83
N SER A 1052 -9.85 26.43 6.97
CA SER A 1052 -10.74 26.17 5.83
C SER A 1052 -12.13 26.78 6.04
N LYS A 1053 -12.49 27.74 5.17
CA LYS A 1053 -13.83 28.39 5.16
C LYS A 1053 -14.99 27.39 5.03
N LYS A 1054 -14.76 26.23 4.41
CA LYS A 1054 -15.77 25.18 4.25
C LYS A 1054 -16.00 24.42 5.56
N ARG A 1055 -14.97 24.21 6.38
CA ARG A 1055 -15.00 23.31 7.55
C ARG A 1055 -15.47 23.97 8.85
N ILE A 1056 -15.71 25.28 8.85
CA ILE A 1056 -16.18 26.01 10.05
C ILE A 1056 -17.65 25.72 10.43
N ASP A 1057 -18.41 25.08 9.55
CA ASP A 1057 -19.83 24.79 9.73
C ASP A 1057 -20.21 23.50 8.99
N HIS A 1058 -20.88 22.57 9.66
CA HIS A 1058 -21.22 21.26 9.12
C HIS A 1058 -22.30 21.28 8.03
N ARG A 1059 -23.06 22.38 7.88
CA ARG A 1059 -24.13 22.49 6.87
C ARG A 1059 -23.62 22.42 5.42
N HIS A 1060 -22.30 22.54 5.20
CA HIS A 1060 -21.73 22.37 3.87
C HIS A 1060 -21.95 20.96 3.30
N HIS A 1061 -22.06 19.94 4.15
CA HIS A 1061 -22.37 18.56 3.71
C HIS A 1061 -23.77 18.46 3.10
N ALA A 1062 -24.75 19.13 3.70
CA ALA A 1062 -26.11 19.20 3.15
C ALA A 1062 -26.15 19.96 1.82
N LEU A 1063 -25.35 21.03 1.70
CA LEU A 1063 -25.21 21.78 0.45
C LEU A 1063 -24.57 20.93 -0.65
N ASP A 1064 -23.53 20.16 -0.32
CA ASP A 1064 -22.89 19.25 -1.27
C ASP A 1064 -23.85 18.12 -1.67
N ALA A 1065 -24.61 17.56 -0.73
CA ALA A 1065 -25.66 16.57 -0.98
C ALA A 1065 -26.78 17.08 -1.90
N LEU A 1066 -27.16 18.35 -1.79
CA LEU A 1066 -28.11 18.99 -2.70
C LEU A 1066 -27.55 19.05 -4.13
N VAL A 1067 -26.28 19.44 -4.29
CA VAL A 1067 -25.62 19.43 -5.61
C VAL A 1067 -25.58 18.03 -6.20
N ILE A 1068 -25.28 17.03 -5.37
CA ILE A 1068 -25.25 15.62 -5.75
C ILE A 1068 -26.64 15.16 -6.21
N ALA A 1069 -27.70 15.49 -5.47
CA ALA A 1069 -29.08 15.16 -5.84
C ALA A 1069 -29.49 15.77 -7.20
N CYS A 1070 -29.05 17.00 -7.49
CA CYS A 1070 -29.32 17.68 -8.77
C CYS A 1070 -28.35 17.29 -9.91
N THR A 1071 -27.33 16.50 -9.63
CA THR A 1071 -26.38 16.03 -10.66
C THR A 1071 -27.02 14.88 -11.45
N THR A 1072 -26.94 14.91 -12.78
CA THR A 1072 -27.54 13.87 -13.64
C THR A 1072 -26.44 13.03 -14.30
N ARG A 1073 -26.79 11.86 -14.85
CA ARG A 1073 -25.83 11.07 -15.65
C ARG A 1073 -25.22 11.89 -16.79
N ASN A 1074 -26.00 12.79 -17.40
CA ASN A 1074 -25.53 13.68 -18.46
C ASN A 1074 -24.49 14.69 -17.94
N HIS A 1075 -24.70 15.28 -16.75
CA HIS A 1075 -23.70 16.12 -16.10
C HIS A 1075 -22.40 15.35 -15.84
N VAL A 1076 -22.50 14.13 -15.28
CA VAL A 1076 -21.34 13.28 -15.00
C VAL A 1076 -20.60 12.92 -16.29
N ASN A 1077 -21.31 12.48 -17.33
CA ASN A 1077 -20.73 12.10 -18.62
C ASN A 1077 -20.07 13.30 -19.30
N PHE A 1078 -20.76 14.44 -19.38
CA PHE A 1078 -20.22 15.63 -20.03
C PHE A 1078 -18.97 16.15 -19.31
N ILE A 1079 -19.02 16.29 -17.98
CA ILE A 1079 -17.89 16.80 -17.20
C ILE A 1079 -16.74 15.79 -17.20
N SER A 1080 -17.01 14.50 -17.04
CA SER A 1080 -15.97 13.47 -17.08
C SER A 1080 -15.30 13.43 -18.46
N ASN A 1081 -16.06 13.44 -19.56
CA ASN A 1081 -15.50 13.48 -20.91
C ASN A 1081 -14.73 14.78 -21.20
N SER A 1082 -15.19 15.92 -20.66
CA SER A 1082 -14.48 17.19 -20.82
C SER A 1082 -13.11 17.22 -20.12
N TYR A 1083 -12.89 16.32 -19.15
CA TYR A 1083 -11.66 16.24 -18.35
C TYR A 1083 -10.82 14.98 -18.58
N SER A 1084 -11.41 13.90 -19.09
CA SER A 1084 -10.75 12.68 -19.56
C SER A 1084 -10.15 12.95 -20.94
N ARG A 1085 -8.97 13.57 -21.00
CA ARG A 1085 -8.26 13.79 -22.26
C ARG A 1085 -7.55 12.51 -22.69
N ASP A 1086 -8.32 11.58 -23.25
CA ASP A 1086 -7.88 10.57 -24.22
C ASP A 1086 -8.95 10.63 -25.31
N VAL A 1087 -8.65 11.07 -26.53
CA VAL A 1087 -9.67 11.10 -27.59
C VAL A 1087 -9.06 10.77 -28.95
N LYS A 1088 -9.04 9.48 -29.25
CA LYS A 1088 -8.93 8.90 -30.60
C LYS A 1088 -10.18 9.12 -31.49
N ASP A 1089 -11.09 10.03 -31.17
CA ASP A 1089 -12.39 10.11 -31.87
C ASP A 1089 -13.04 11.51 -31.85
N ARG A 1090 -13.13 12.20 -33.00
CA ARG A 1090 -13.88 13.46 -33.15
C ARG A 1090 -15.35 13.38 -32.69
N LYS A 1091 -15.88 12.17 -32.47
CA LYS A 1091 -17.21 11.90 -31.89
C LYS A 1091 -17.32 12.11 -30.37
N GLY A 1092 -16.21 12.31 -29.65
CA GLY A 1092 -16.18 12.33 -28.18
C GLY A 1092 -16.67 13.63 -27.51
N PHE A 1093 -16.61 14.78 -28.20
CA PHE A 1093 -17.14 16.02 -27.63
C PHE A 1093 -18.66 16.02 -27.76
N ARG A 1094 -19.33 15.75 -26.64
CA ARG A 1094 -20.79 15.66 -26.54
C ARG A 1094 -21.44 17.05 -26.68
N TYR A 1095 -21.37 17.63 -27.87
CA TYR A 1095 -22.01 18.90 -28.24
C TYR A 1095 -23.52 18.84 -28.00
N ASP A 1096 -24.11 17.65 -28.19
CA ASP A 1096 -25.47 17.30 -27.79
C ASP A 1096 -25.70 17.57 -26.30
N LEU A 1097 -24.82 17.05 -25.42
CA LEU A 1097 -24.94 17.27 -23.98
C LEU A 1097 -24.62 18.71 -23.59
N ARG A 1098 -23.67 19.38 -24.26
CA ARG A 1098 -23.39 20.81 -23.99
C ARG A 1098 -24.59 21.69 -24.29
N ALA A 1099 -25.26 21.48 -25.43
CA ALA A 1099 -26.46 22.23 -25.81
C ALA A 1099 -27.63 21.95 -24.85
N LEU A 1100 -27.72 20.71 -24.36
CA LEU A 1100 -28.73 20.32 -23.37
C LEU A 1100 -28.48 20.99 -22.00
N LEU A 1101 -27.24 20.95 -21.52
CA LEU A 1101 -26.88 21.26 -20.12
C LEU A 1101 -26.39 22.69 -19.90
N CYS A 1102 -25.94 23.40 -20.94
CA CYS A 1102 -25.36 24.74 -20.81
C CYS A 1102 -26.11 25.78 -21.64
N GLU A 1103 -26.02 27.03 -21.20
CA GLU A 1103 -26.49 28.22 -21.91
C GLU A 1103 -25.33 29.21 -22.12
N LYS A 1104 -25.52 30.17 -23.02
CA LYS A 1104 -24.51 31.20 -23.33
C LYS A 1104 -24.71 32.39 -22.39
N GLU A 1105 -23.67 32.72 -21.63
CA GLU A 1105 -23.59 33.94 -20.84
C GLU A 1105 -22.69 34.94 -21.58
N TYR A 1106 -23.27 36.05 -22.05
CA TYR A 1106 -22.57 37.06 -22.82
C TYR A 1106 -21.86 38.06 -21.90
N ASN A 1107 -20.60 38.37 -22.18
CA ASN A 1107 -19.87 39.40 -21.45
C ASN A 1107 -20.50 40.78 -21.72
N LYS A 1108 -20.68 41.61 -20.67
CA LYS A 1108 -21.33 42.92 -20.76
C LYS A 1108 -20.76 43.75 -21.93
N GLY A 1109 -21.58 43.96 -22.97
CA GLY A 1109 -21.27 44.83 -24.12
C GLY A 1109 -20.73 44.14 -25.38
N SER A 1110 -20.74 42.80 -25.49
CA SER A 1110 -20.30 42.10 -26.70
C SER A 1110 -21.34 41.08 -27.18
N SER A 1111 -21.70 41.13 -28.48
CA SER A 1111 -22.54 40.13 -29.15
C SER A 1111 -21.80 38.82 -29.47
N ASP A 1112 -20.46 38.86 -29.46
CA ASP A 1112 -19.62 37.79 -30.02
C ASP A 1112 -18.77 37.09 -28.95
N ASN A 1113 -18.70 37.64 -27.74
CA ASN A 1113 -17.88 37.11 -26.63
C ASN A 1113 -18.76 36.56 -25.49
N TYR A 1114 -18.93 35.24 -25.45
CA TYR A 1114 -19.74 34.53 -24.45
C TYR A 1114 -19.00 33.35 -23.81
N SER A 1115 -19.34 33.04 -22.55
CA SER A 1115 -18.96 31.80 -21.87
C SER A 1115 -20.14 30.84 -21.76
N TYR A 1116 -19.87 29.53 -21.73
CA TYR A 1116 -20.91 28.54 -21.45
C TYR A 1116 -21.08 28.37 -19.94
N GLN A 1117 -22.29 28.56 -19.44
CA GLN A 1117 -22.65 28.31 -18.05
C GLN A 1117 -23.63 27.15 -17.96
N PHE A 1118 -23.47 26.26 -16.98
CA PHE A 1118 -24.45 25.20 -16.75
C PHE A 1118 -25.79 25.80 -16.35
N LYS A 1119 -26.86 25.34 -17.00
CA LYS A 1119 -28.22 25.67 -16.61
C LYS A 1119 -28.42 25.33 -15.14
N LYS A 1120 -29.04 26.25 -14.41
CA LYS A 1120 -29.37 26.01 -13.01
C LYS A 1120 -30.55 25.04 -12.95
N PRO A 1121 -30.61 24.20 -11.91
CA PRO A 1121 -31.74 23.29 -11.75
C PRO A 1121 -33.03 24.01 -11.31
N TRP A 1122 -32.98 25.31 -11.02
CA TRP A 1122 -34.10 26.16 -10.59
C TRP A 1122 -34.27 27.40 -11.47
#